data_AF-A0AAD2PWH5-F1
#
_entry.id   AF-A0AAD2PWH5-F1
#
_cell.length_a   1.000
_cell.length_b   1.000
_cell.length_c   1.000
_cell.angle_alpha   90.00
_cell.angle_beta   90.00
_cell.angle_gamma   90.00
#
_symmetry.space_group_name_H-M   'P 1'
#
loop_
_entity.id
_entity.type
_entity.pdbx_description
1 polymer ?
#
loop_
_entity_poly.entity_id
_entity_poly.type
_entity_poly.pdbx_seq_one_letter_code
_entity_poly.pdbx_strand_id
1 'polypeptide(L)'
;MSRYGGFNEQVFRSSVENAMKTVEQILEANRNPKMAGDVDHKYENKYNLAEQLSNMAIASHMNCFEQLGLTLNILQELKAAASSSNNALSQSVTLRFQAAEACTFLNEQIVEVPSSTTHKTEETEENTFGGTKKTTSIHSFMKRVKEYHWKVDVKWIMRAFWGSDQDQGTELQSRSSSIIVVTQSNHSPIAKIREHPPIDILLNWFVQHIDPVKKTTVFHIQTNEAKTPRRNAQVDEALDYFNRMEQWASHVRSYFAYALQRGVIEKHDPVVKEANDSSWWLNTCASIGIPVPILPIMDDSIPNDSVPNTMATERLSQSQLAIPGGSTTSGVNVNMTGDDCIKLLNEHVRSLEEKVQTLQTGFPSSQTTSVVSSAEAKIVVLCVHMGHLSVQYKEAIDYIEDMLEKQLFAAIGKRVTTTDLEEFVRYHNSRFLQPPPKPFCYSIGRPQHYPYGVISLEKTDGGEPIHTLTRQVMSSPPLKVQLTAATTVNLTGKTHLHGWMNFRSQGENISNSFRLVARARQFSSFLLVVGTMMGVDELQPKDAIIIQNKDEVMIPLLLNELPSAKEFKDAIQSLSPEQRRFAEAFRSMQLSSSVFGIAVIQIKPQLEKLLGIPEDSLAKEIKLTQDLMELFVEHQVPSDLLSYDGEPSASVTSKEKVDVVKSHVESVLGVINSEMENQLEKATMKADMAAESSTMFGAPARFGGSAPQPFGSHPFAAVSMAAPGVGGGLFGTPPPPPPPVAANRTGAALPEASSSPAYSPPPSSPSGDHHHRTPTPPIAEDTASASQNLSGSKRKTQHQQHQTEGTSGSSSSSSSSSSALDFSAIPKALNKRIEQFDKDSALRSTVIKTTKTWTRRRQENLLKNKPSESTLSGSDVRSETNHAFDLLDALSCSGALSIPYSELHVVLCASHCFQKSVADTIIQDNVNPIERLELSTLLLGSVIHGATPCQLVTAGSERQRIESTFPAFSNLNNG
;
A
#
# COMPACT_ATOMS: atom_id res chain seq x y z
N MET A 1 5.90 1.86 -3.64
CA MET A 1 7.17 1.33 -4.21
C MET A 1 7.35 -0.09 -3.68
N SER A 2 7.23 -1.11 -4.53
CA SER A 2 7.58 -2.48 -4.17
C SER A 2 9.10 -2.62 -4.07
N ARG A 3 9.60 -3.46 -3.16
CA ARG A 3 11.06 -3.65 -2.93
C ARG A 3 11.81 -4.26 -4.13
N TYR A 4 11.10 -4.69 -5.18
CA TYR A 4 11.67 -5.36 -6.36
C TYR A 4 11.66 -4.51 -7.64
N GLY A 5 11.30 -3.22 -7.57
CA GLY A 5 11.34 -2.30 -8.72
C GLY A 5 12.75 -1.90 -9.22
N GLY A 6 13.74 -2.79 -9.08
CA GLY A 6 15.14 -2.53 -9.39
C GLY A 6 15.85 -3.58 -10.26
N PHE A 7 15.26 -4.77 -10.47
CA PHE A 7 15.81 -5.73 -11.44
C PHE A 7 15.50 -5.24 -12.86
N ASN A 8 16.54 -4.95 -13.64
CA ASN A 8 16.41 -4.57 -15.04
C ASN A 8 16.91 -5.74 -15.91
N GLU A 9 15.96 -6.61 -16.27
CA GLU A 9 16.25 -7.81 -17.05
C GLU A 9 16.93 -7.50 -18.39
N GLN A 10 16.62 -6.38 -19.05
CA GLN A 10 17.27 -6.01 -20.31
C GLN A 10 18.76 -5.73 -20.13
N VAL A 11 19.14 -5.05 -19.03
CA VAL A 11 20.55 -4.80 -18.68
C VAL A 11 21.24 -6.10 -18.26
N PHE A 12 20.60 -6.88 -17.40
CA PHE A 12 21.12 -8.17 -16.93
C PHE A 12 21.34 -9.16 -18.09
N ARG A 13 20.35 -9.29 -18.99
CA ARG A 13 20.42 -10.15 -20.18
C ARG A 13 21.56 -9.73 -21.10
N SER A 14 21.75 -8.43 -21.32
CA SER A 14 22.90 -7.93 -22.10
C SER A 14 24.25 -8.21 -21.43
N SER A 15 24.31 -8.19 -20.09
CA SER A 15 25.51 -8.61 -19.33
C SER A 15 25.82 -10.09 -19.58
N VAL A 16 24.82 -10.97 -19.40
CA VAL A 16 24.97 -12.42 -19.61
C VAL A 16 25.28 -12.75 -21.07
N GLU A 17 24.62 -12.15 -22.05
CA GLU A 17 24.90 -12.34 -23.49
C GLU A 17 26.34 -11.94 -23.88
N ASN A 18 26.96 -10.99 -23.16
CA ASN A 18 28.38 -10.69 -23.35
C ASN A 18 29.28 -11.77 -22.71
N ALA A 19 28.92 -12.32 -21.55
CA ALA A 19 29.63 -13.43 -20.94
C ALA A 19 29.48 -14.75 -21.73
N MET A 20 28.36 -14.97 -22.41
CA MET A 20 28.10 -16.15 -23.24
C MET A 20 29.16 -16.37 -24.32
N LYS A 21 29.70 -15.29 -24.92
CA LYS A 21 30.80 -15.36 -25.90
C LYS A 21 32.05 -16.04 -25.34
N THR A 22 32.31 -15.88 -24.05
CA THR A 22 33.41 -16.54 -23.34
C THR A 22 33.04 -17.98 -22.99
N VAL A 23 31.79 -18.24 -22.57
CA VAL A 23 31.29 -19.61 -22.31
C VAL A 23 31.38 -20.49 -23.56
N GLU A 24 30.95 -19.99 -24.72
CA GLU A 24 31.00 -20.69 -26.02
C GLU A 24 32.43 -21.04 -26.47
N GLN A 25 33.45 -20.29 -26.02
CA GLN A 25 34.86 -20.57 -26.32
C GLN A 25 35.48 -21.62 -25.39
N ILE A 26 34.89 -21.81 -24.20
CA ILE A 26 35.42 -22.68 -23.12
C ILE A 26 34.77 -24.06 -23.15
N LEU A 27 33.48 -24.12 -23.49
CA LEU A 27 32.72 -25.36 -23.53
C LEU A 27 32.95 -26.12 -24.84
N GLU A 28 32.58 -27.40 -24.83
CA GLU A 28 32.74 -28.27 -25.99
C GLU A 28 31.67 -27.97 -27.04
N ALA A 29 32.00 -28.13 -28.33
CA ALA A 29 31.13 -27.76 -29.46
C ALA A 29 29.82 -28.57 -29.58
N ASN A 30 29.59 -29.54 -28.68
CA ASN A 30 28.35 -30.30 -28.52
C ASN A 30 27.41 -29.71 -27.45
N ARG A 31 27.87 -28.73 -26.66
CA ARG A 31 27.07 -27.97 -25.70
C ARG A 31 26.31 -26.86 -26.40
N ASN A 32 25.10 -26.58 -25.92
CA ASN A 32 24.23 -25.50 -26.39
C ASN A 32 23.73 -24.69 -25.18
N PRO A 33 24.64 -24.03 -24.43
CA PRO A 33 24.28 -23.26 -23.25
C PRO A 33 23.40 -22.07 -23.65
N LYS A 34 22.33 -21.84 -22.91
CA LYS A 34 21.41 -20.70 -23.08
C LYS A 34 20.98 -20.15 -21.72
N MET A 35 20.41 -18.96 -21.71
CA MET A 35 19.69 -18.43 -20.54
C MET A 35 18.61 -19.42 -20.10
N ALA A 36 18.51 -19.71 -18.79
CA ALA A 36 17.61 -20.76 -18.29
C ALA A 36 16.14 -20.54 -18.69
N GLY A 37 15.69 -19.29 -18.84
CA GLY A 37 14.33 -18.96 -19.29
C GLY A 37 14.05 -19.26 -20.76
N ASP A 38 15.09 -19.47 -21.58
CA ASP A 38 15.01 -19.81 -23.00
C ASP A 38 15.19 -21.34 -23.26
N VAL A 39 15.17 -22.18 -22.20
CA VAL A 39 15.33 -23.65 -22.26
C VAL A 39 14.14 -24.35 -21.58
N ASP A 40 13.65 -25.45 -22.15
CA ASP A 40 12.58 -26.25 -21.55
C ASP A 40 13.08 -27.04 -20.33
N HIS A 41 12.57 -26.71 -19.13
CA HIS A 41 12.99 -27.32 -17.87
C HIS A 41 11.84 -27.48 -16.86
N LYS A 42 12.01 -28.40 -15.90
CA LYS A 42 11.04 -28.62 -14.81
C LYS A 42 11.24 -27.62 -13.67
N TYR A 43 10.24 -27.47 -12.80
CA TYR A 43 10.30 -26.56 -11.66
C TYR A 43 11.46 -26.89 -10.69
N GLU A 44 11.75 -28.18 -10.49
CA GLU A 44 12.84 -28.66 -9.63
C GLU A 44 14.22 -28.20 -10.13
N ASN A 45 14.42 -28.10 -11.45
CA ASN A 45 15.69 -27.65 -12.05
C ASN A 45 16.05 -26.20 -11.64
N LYS A 46 15.07 -25.41 -11.21
CA LYS A 46 15.27 -24.02 -10.73
C LYS A 46 15.87 -23.97 -9.32
N TYR A 47 15.58 -24.96 -8.47
CA TYR A 47 16.26 -25.13 -7.19
C TYR A 47 17.72 -25.54 -7.42
N ASN A 48 17.95 -26.51 -8.32
CA ASN A 48 19.29 -26.91 -8.73
C ASN A 48 20.08 -25.73 -9.33
N LEU A 49 19.42 -24.84 -10.09
CA LEU A 49 20.05 -23.64 -10.64
C LEU A 49 20.44 -22.65 -9.53
N ALA A 50 19.55 -22.35 -8.59
CA ALA A 50 19.84 -21.47 -7.46
C ALA A 50 20.99 -22.03 -6.57
N GLU A 51 21.02 -23.35 -6.38
CA GLU A 51 22.08 -24.04 -5.66
C GLU A 51 23.43 -23.96 -6.40
N GLN A 52 23.43 -24.24 -7.71
CA GLN A 52 24.62 -24.14 -8.57
C GLN A 52 25.17 -22.71 -8.61
N LEU A 53 24.30 -21.70 -8.74
CA LEU A 53 24.67 -20.28 -8.70
C LEU A 53 25.30 -19.88 -7.36
N SER A 54 24.75 -20.39 -6.25
CA SER A 54 25.27 -20.11 -4.91
C SER A 54 26.64 -20.77 -4.68
N ASN A 55 26.80 -22.03 -5.09
CA ASN A 55 28.09 -22.72 -5.07
C ASN A 55 29.13 -22.04 -5.98
N MET A 56 28.73 -21.59 -7.18
CA MET A 56 29.58 -20.83 -8.10
C MET A 56 30.02 -19.48 -7.50
N ALA A 57 29.11 -18.79 -6.80
CA ALA A 57 29.45 -17.55 -6.09
C ALA A 57 30.47 -17.78 -4.98
N ILE A 58 30.33 -18.86 -4.19
CA ILE A 58 31.30 -19.23 -3.14
C ILE A 58 32.68 -19.52 -3.76
N ALA A 59 32.75 -20.38 -4.77
CA ALA A 59 34.01 -20.72 -5.44
C ALA A 59 34.70 -19.50 -6.09
N SER A 60 33.92 -18.62 -6.74
CA SER A 60 34.46 -17.41 -7.38
C SER A 60 35.03 -16.41 -6.38
N HIS A 61 34.38 -16.22 -5.23
CA HIS A 61 34.92 -15.39 -4.16
C HIS A 61 36.15 -16.04 -3.50
N MET A 62 36.22 -17.38 -3.43
CA MET A 62 37.40 -18.08 -2.93
C MET A 62 38.63 -17.85 -3.84
N ASN A 63 38.44 -17.85 -5.17
CA ASN A 63 39.52 -17.48 -6.11
C ASN A 63 40.05 -16.06 -5.85
N CYS A 64 39.16 -15.11 -5.51
CA CYS A 64 39.57 -13.75 -5.13
C CYS A 64 40.32 -13.74 -3.79
N PHE A 65 39.84 -14.51 -2.80
CA PHE A 65 40.47 -14.63 -1.48
C PHE A 65 41.87 -15.26 -1.52
N GLU A 66 42.07 -16.29 -2.35
CA GLU A 66 43.38 -16.87 -2.63
C GLU A 66 44.35 -15.80 -3.15
N GLN A 67 43.91 -14.96 -4.09
CA GLN A 67 44.72 -13.85 -4.61
C GLN A 67 45.00 -12.75 -3.56
N LEU A 68 44.17 -12.65 -2.51
CA LEU A 68 44.43 -11.83 -1.31
C LEU A 68 45.29 -12.55 -0.24
N GLY A 69 45.72 -13.79 -0.48
CA GLY A 69 46.56 -14.58 0.43
C GLY A 69 45.79 -15.51 1.37
N LEU A 70 44.45 -15.48 1.36
CA LEU A 70 43.62 -16.37 2.18
C LEU A 70 43.41 -17.70 1.44
N THR A 71 44.22 -18.70 1.77
CA THR A 71 44.16 -20.04 1.18
C THR A 71 43.28 -21.00 1.98
N LEU A 72 42.84 -22.12 1.36
CA LEU A 72 42.15 -23.20 2.07
C LEU A 72 42.93 -23.74 3.28
N ASN A 73 44.27 -23.77 3.23
CA ASN A 73 45.09 -24.20 4.37
C ASN A 73 44.94 -23.24 5.56
N ILE A 74 44.99 -21.93 5.33
CA ILE A 74 44.77 -20.92 6.37
C ILE A 74 43.33 -21.00 6.91
N LEU A 75 42.34 -21.28 6.05
CA LEU A 75 40.96 -21.53 6.49
C LEU A 75 40.82 -22.80 7.32
N GLN A 76 41.56 -23.88 7.01
CA GLN A 76 41.63 -25.09 7.84
C GLN A 76 42.28 -24.80 9.20
N GLU A 77 43.39 -24.06 9.23
CA GLU A 77 44.11 -23.67 10.45
C GLU A 77 43.21 -22.82 11.36
N LEU A 78 42.55 -21.80 10.81
CA LEU A 78 41.59 -20.96 11.54
C LEU A 78 40.39 -21.79 12.07
N LYS A 79 39.91 -22.78 11.31
CA LYS A 79 38.82 -23.69 11.73
C LYS A 79 39.27 -24.71 12.78
N ALA A 80 40.53 -25.14 12.75
CA ALA A 80 41.12 -26.01 13.76
C ALA A 80 41.35 -25.25 15.07
N ALA A 81 41.95 -24.06 15.01
CA ALA A 81 42.10 -23.14 16.14
C ALA A 81 40.73 -22.84 16.78
N ALA A 82 39.70 -22.58 15.96
CA ALA A 82 38.33 -22.38 16.42
C ALA A 82 37.74 -23.52 17.25
N SER A 83 38.12 -24.76 16.93
CA SER A 83 37.59 -25.97 17.57
C SER A 83 38.29 -26.30 18.89
N SER A 84 39.44 -25.66 19.16
CA SER A 84 40.31 -25.96 20.32
C SER A 84 40.07 -25.08 21.56
N SER A 85 39.15 -24.11 21.47
CA SER A 85 38.89 -23.12 22.53
C SER A 85 37.53 -23.30 23.20
N ASN A 86 37.54 -23.38 24.53
CA ASN A 86 36.36 -23.68 25.35
C ASN A 86 35.34 -22.52 25.50
N ASN A 87 35.53 -21.38 24.85
CA ASN A 87 34.63 -20.22 24.95
C ASN A 87 33.63 -20.15 23.78
N ALA A 88 32.36 -20.39 24.06
CA ALA A 88 31.26 -20.32 23.08
C ALA A 88 31.09 -18.92 22.44
N LEU A 89 31.54 -17.86 23.12
CA LEU A 89 31.51 -16.47 22.61
C LEU A 89 32.58 -16.17 21.55
N SER A 90 33.52 -17.08 21.31
CA SER A 90 34.72 -16.78 20.52
C SER A 90 34.68 -17.31 19.08
N GLN A 91 33.60 -17.93 18.62
CA GLN A 91 33.58 -18.74 17.39
C GLN A 91 33.67 -17.98 16.04
N SER A 92 33.81 -16.66 16.03
CA SER A 92 33.84 -15.85 14.80
C SER A 92 35.18 -15.90 14.06
N VAL A 93 35.17 -16.21 12.76
CA VAL A 93 36.33 -16.00 11.87
C VAL A 93 36.15 -14.64 11.21
N THR A 94 37.12 -13.73 11.37
CA THR A 94 37.03 -12.35 10.88
C THR A 94 38.18 -12.04 9.94
N LEU A 95 37.86 -11.52 8.75
CA LEU A 95 38.83 -10.87 7.87
C LEU A 95 38.77 -9.36 8.12
N ARG A 96 39.93 -8.77 8.41
CA ARG A 96 40.08 -7.36 8.76
C ARG A 96 41.10 -6.67 7.88
N PHE A 97 40.72 -5.50 7.38
CA PHE A 97 41.63 -4.51 6.82
C PHE A 97 41.83 -3.36 7.82
N GLN A 98 43.08 -2.96 8.05
CA GLN A 98 43.47 -1.83 8.88
C GLN A 98 44.51 -0.97 8.15
N ALA A 99 44.44 0.35 8.35
CA ALA A 99 45.42 1.27 7.80
C ALA A 99 45.65 2.48 8.73
N ALA A 100 46.84 3.05 8.66
CA ALA A 100 47.21 4.27 9.36
C ALA A 100 48.25 5.07 8.57
N GLU A 101 48.18 6.40 8.68
CA GLU A 101 49.19 7.31 8.18
C GLU A 101 49.81 8.14 9.31
N ALA A 102 51.09 8.48 9.19
CA ALA A 102 51.78 9.41 10.08
C ALA A 102 52.50 10.49 9.26
N CYS A 103 52.37 11.74 9.67
CA CYS A 103 52.95 12.88 8.96
C CYS A 103 54.01 13.59 9.80
N THR A 104 55.21 13.69 9.24
CA THR A 104 56.38 14.32 9.86
C THR A 104 56.90 15.45 8.99
N PHE A 105 57.22 16.58 9.60
CA PHE A 105 57.84 17.71 8.90
C PHE A 105 59.33 17.42 8.64
N LEU A 106 59.80 17.67 7.42
CA LEU A 106 61.21 17.50 7.06
C LEU A 106 61.94 18.85 7.10
N ASN A 107 61.58 19.78 6.22
CA ASN A 107 62.23 21.08 6.06
C ASN A 107 61.34 22.08 5.27
N GLU A 108 61.77 23.35 5.25
CA GLU A 108 61.26 24.36 4.31
C GLU A 108 62.34 24.72 3.29
N GLN A 109 61.92 24.98 2.05
CA GLN A 109 62.77 25.39 0.92
C GLN A 109 62.18 26.66 0.27
N ILE A 110 63.04 27.54 -0.25
CA ILE A 110 62.61 28.71 -1.02
C ILE A 110 62.87 28.43 -2.49
N VAL A 111 61.82 28.44 -3.31
CA VAL A 111 61.90 28.28 -4.76
C VAL A 111 61.64 29.64 -5.42
N GLU A 112 62.51 30.02 -6.35
CA GLU A 112 62.35 31.23 -7.16
C GLU A 112 61.70 30.88 -8.49
N VAL A 113 60.52 31.45 -8.76
CA VAL A 113 59.72 31.17 -9.95
C VAL A 113 59.46 32.48 -10.71
N PRO A 114 59.54 32.51 -12.05
CA PRO A 114 59.26 33.72 -12.82
C PRO A 114 57.86 34.28 -12.52
N SER A 115 57.79 35.57 -12.14
CA SER A 115 56.53 36.28 -11.97
C SER A 115 55.86 36.46 -13.34
N SER A 116 54.54 36.32 -13.38
CA SER A 116 53.72 36.53 -14.59
C SER A 116 53.78 37.97 -15.13
N THR A 117 54.31 38.91 -14.35
CA THR A 117 54.41 40.33 -14.71
C THR A 117 55.81 40.67 -15.23
N THR A 118 55.96 40.70 -16.56
CA THR A 118 57.17 41.21 -17.21
C THR A 118 57.06 42.72 -17.44
N HIS A 119 58.00 43.51 -16.94
CA HIS A 119 58.12 44.90 -17.37
C HIS A 119 58.99 44.98 -18.63
N LYS A 120 58.48 45.64 -19.67
CA LYS A 120 59.27 46.06 -20.84
C LYS A 120 59.71 47.50 -20.65
N THR A 121 61.00 47.75 -20.73
CA THR A 121 61.58 49.09 -20.78
C THR A 121 62.13 49.31 -22.19
N GLU A 122 61.65 50.33 -22.90
CA GLU A 122 62.24 50.79 -24.16
C GLU A 122 63.13 51.99 -23.88
N GLU A 123 64.44 51.81 -24.01
CA GLU A 123 65.40 52.91 -23.98
C GLU A 123 65.78 53.26 -25.42
N THR A 124 65.82 54.57 -25.70
CA THR A 124 66.12 55.13 -27.02
C THR A 124 67.38 55.98 -26.89
N GLU A 125 68.50 55.49 -27.41
CA GLU A 125 69.74 56.26 -27.47
C GLU A 125 69.83 56.97 -28.84
N GLU A 126 69.98 58.29 -28.81
CA GLU A 126 70.31 59.10 -29.98
C GLU A 126 71.83 59.27 -30.08
N ASN A 127 72.44 58.59 -31.05
CA ASN A 127 73.85 58.80 -31.36
C ASN A 127 74.03 60.06 -32.22
N THR A 128 75.14 60.77 -32.04
CA THR A 128 75.50 62.09 -32.61
C THR A 128 75.64 62.13 -34.14
N PHE A 129 75.15 61.12 -34.86
CA PHE A 129 75.18 61.02 -36.31
C PHE A 129 73.87 60.43 -36.89
N GLY A 130 72.72 60.92 -36.41
CA GLY A 130 71.44 60.83 -37.12
C GLY A 130 70.80 59.44 -37.24
N GLY A 131 71.14 58.50 -36.34
CA GLY A 131 70.57 57.16 -36.33
C GLY A 131 70.05 56.79 -34.94
N THR A 132 68.74 56.53 -34.82
CA THR A 132 68.08 56.15 -33.57
C THR A 132 68.21 54.64 -33.32
N LYS A 133 68.76 54.23 -32.17
CA LYS A 133 68.80 52.82 -31.78
C LYS A 133 67.82 52.59 -30.62
N LYS A 134 66.77 51.80 -30.88
CA LYS A 134 65.86 51.32 -29.82
C LYS A 134 66.40 50.03 -29.22
N THR A 135 66.51 50.00 -27.89
CA THR A 135 66.85 48.80 -27.13
C THR A 135 65.68 48.45 -26.23
N THR A 136 65.05 47.29 -26.46
CA THR A 136 63.94 46.79 -25.63
C THR A 136 64.46 45.78 -24.62
N SER A 137 64.53 46.19 -23.35
CA SER A 137 64.92 45.32 -22.24
C SER A 137 63.68 44.74 -21.56
N ILE A 138 63.62 43.41 -21.43
CA ILE A 138 62.53 42.70 -20.74
C ILE A 138 63.03 42.27 -19.36
N HIS A 139 62.46 42.86 -18.31
CA HIS A 139 62.74 42.47 -16.92
C HIS A 139 61.64 41.52 -16.42
N SER A 140 62.01 40.26 -16.23
CA SER A 140 61.20 39.26 -15.52
C SER A 140 61.56 39.29 -14.02
N PHE A 141 60.61 39.68 -13.16
CA PHE A 141 60.81 39.62 -11.71
C PHE A 141 60.71 38.18 -11.22
N MET A 142 61.64 37.74 -10.37
CA MET A 142 61.57 36.42 -9.72
C MET A 142 60.69 36.51 -8.46
N LYS A 143 59.64 35.68 -8.38
CA LYS A 143 58.79 35.54 -7.19
C LYS A 143 59.36 34.42 -6.31
N ARG A 144 59.70 34.75 -5.07
CA ARG A 144 60.07 33.75 -4.04
C ARG A 144 58.82 33.14 -3.44
N VAL A 145 58.72 31.81 -3.45
CA VAL A 145 57.66 31.06 -2.79
C VAL A 145 58.30 30.04 -1.84
N LYS A 146 57.69 29.83 -0.67
CA LYS A 146 58.13 28.81 0.29
C LYS A 146 57.42 27.50 0.03
N GLU A 147 58.19 26.42 -0.04
CA GLU A 147 57.75 25.04 -0.05
C GLU A 147 58.04 24.41 1.31
N TYR A 148 57.12 23.59 1.80
CA TYR A 148 57.22 22.83 3.04
C TYR A 148 57.13 21.34 2.68
N HIS A 149 58.15 20.57 3.07
CA HIS A 149 58.24 19.15 2.74
C HIS A 149 57.81 18.30 3.94
N TRP A 150 56.87 17.40 3.71
CA TRP A 150 56.30 16.52 4.72
C TRP A 150 56.49 15.07 4.31
N LYS A 151 57.12 14.26 5.16
CA LYS A 151 57.15 12.81 4.98
C LYS A 151 55.87 12.22 5.57
N VAL A 152 55.06 11.62 4.70
CA VAL A 152 53.89 10.84 5.08
C VAL A 152 54.25 9.36 4.98
N ASP A 153 54.28 8.70 6.12
CA ASP A 153 54.37 7.23 6.23
C ASP A 153 52.95 6.64 6.15
N VAL A 154 52.79 5.59 5.35
CA VAL A 154 51.52 4.88 5.15
C VAL A 154 51.74 3.41 5.44
N LYS A 155 50.95 2.84 6.35
CA LYS A 155 50.96 1.42 6.69
C LYS A 155 49.56 0.85 6.58
N TRP A 156 49.42 -0.27 5.87
CA TRP A 156 48.19 -1.05 5.84
C TRP A 156 48.47 -2.54 6.07
N ILE A 157 47.47 -3.24 6.59
CA ILE A 157 47.53 -4.67 6.89
C ILE A 157 46.16 -5.33 6.70
N MET A 158 46.18 -6.52 6.12
CA MET A 158 45.03 -7.39 5.99
C MET A 158 45.34 -8.71 6.71
N ARG A 159 44.50 -9.05 7.70
CA ARG A 159 44.68 -10.22 8.57
C ARG A 159 43.37 -10.99 8.73
N ALA A 160 43.47 -12.30 8.82
CA ALA A 160 42.38 -13.18 9.21
C ALA A 160 42.63 -13.70 10.62
N PHE A 161 41.66 -13.57 11.53
CA PHE A 161 41.79 -13.99 12.92
C PHE A 161 40.52 -14.69 13.42
N TRP A 162 40.63 -15.32 14.58
CA TRP A 162 39.55 -16.04 15.21
C TRP A 162 39.23 -15.44 16.60
N GLY A 163 37.94 -15.32 16.91
CA GLY A 163 37.45 -14.75 18.15
C GLY A 163 37.73 -13.26 18.31
N SER A 164 37.96 -12.83 19.55
CA SER A 164 38.15 -11.42 19.92
C SER A 164 39.62 -11.01 20.03
N ASP A 165 40.57 -11.95 19.94
CA ASP A 165 42.00 -11.67 20.04
C ASP A 165 42.53 -11.18 18.69
N GLN A 166 42.86 -9.89 18.63
CA GLN A 166 43.24 -9.20 17.40
C GLN A 166 44.72 -9.41 17.06
N ASP A 167 45.53 -9.89 18.02
CA ASP A 167 46.98 -9.99 17.92
C ASP A 167 47.47 -11.41 17.55
N GLN A 168 46.61 -12.43 17.64
CA GLN A 168 46.89 -13.81 17.19
C GLN A 168 46.36 -14.13 15.78
N GLY A 169 46.13 -13.11 14.95
CA GLY A 169 45.67 -13.27 13.57
C GLY A 169 46.77 -13.65 12.58
N THR A 170 46.44 -14.49 11.60
CA THR A 170 47.28 -14.74 10.42
C THR A 170 47.31 -13.50 9.54
N GLU A 171 48.48 -12.88 9.40
CA GLU A 171 48.70 -11.81 8.43
C GLU A 171 48.67 -12.38 7.01
N LEU A 172 47.80 -11.83 6.15
CA LEU A 172 47.65 -12.28 4.76
C LEU A 172 48.51 -11.43 3.82
N GLN A 173 48.42 -10.11 3.96
CA GLN A 173 49.22 -9.12 3.24
C GLN A 173 49.39 -7.86 4.10
N SER A 174 50.55 -7.22 4.02
CA SER A 174 50.77 -5.89 4.57
C SER A 174 51.78 -5.10 3.75
N ARG A 175 51.82 -3.78 3.96
CA ARG A 175 52.86 -2.90 3.44
C ARG A 175 53.10 -1.73 4.38
N SER A 176 54.33 -1.27 4.45
CA SER A 176 54.69 0.07 4.95
C SER A 176 55.44 0.82 3.85
N SER A 177 55.10 2.08 3.61
CA SER A 177 55.62 2.91 2.51
C SER A 177 55.67 4.39 2.91
N SER A 178 56.36 5.24 2.15
CA SER A 178 56.51 6.66 2.49
C SER A 178 56.51 7.55 1.24
N ILE A 179 55.85 8.70 1.30
CA ILE A 179 55.88 9.74 0.25
C ILE A 179 56.29 11.10 0.83
N ILE A 180 56.94 11.92 0.02
CA ILE A 180 57.20 13.32 0.34
C ILE A 180 56.10 14.18 -0.30
N VAL A 181 55.25 14.76 0.53
CA VAL A 181 54.21 15.72 0.13
C VAL A 181 54.79 17.12 0.26
N VAL A 182 54.76 17.90 -0.82
CA VAL A 182 55.20 19.30 -0.84
C VAL A 182 53.98 20.21 -0.78
N THR A 183 54.00 21.22 0.08
CA THR A 183 52.91 22.22 0.21
C THR A 183 53.45 23.64 0.20
N GLN A 184 52.67 24.58 -0.34
CA GLN A 184 53.00 26.03 -0.31
C GLN A 184 52.59 26.72 1.01
N SER A 185 51.98 25.99 1.94
CA SER A 185 51.59 26.47 3.27
C SER A 185 52.28 25.68 4.38
N ASN A 186 52.52 26.33 5.52
CA ASN A 186 53.11 25.74 6.73
C ASN A 186 52.11 24.89 7.54
N HIS A 187 50.97 24.52 6.96
CA HIS A 187 50.00 23.63 7.60
C HIS A 187 50.23 22.20 7.11
N SER A 188 50.29 21.26 8.05
CA SER A 188 50.49 19.85 7.74
C SER A 188 49.37 19.35 6.81
N PRO A 189 49.69 18.66 5.69
CA PRO A 189 48.69 18.26 4.69
C PRO A 189 47.66 17.24 5.21
N ILE A 190 48.04 16.49 6.25
CA ILE A 190 47.19 15.54 6.97
C ILE A 190 47.40 15.67 8.49
N ALA A 191 46.67 14.91 9.30
CA ALA A 191 46.91 14.84 10.74
C ALA A 191 48.28 14.19 11.03
N LYS A 192 48.93 14.57 12.15
CA LYS A 192 50.24 14.02 12.55
C LYS A 192 50.23 12.49 12.65
N ILE A 193 49.12 11.93 13.14
CA ILE A 193 48.77 10.52 13.06
C ILE A 193 47.30 10.48 12.63
N ARG A 194 46.97 9.63 11.67
CA ARG A 194 45.61 9.30 11.24
C ARG A 194 45.48 7.79 11.27
N GLU A 195 44.70 7.26 12.21
CA GLU A 195 44.32 5.85 12.21
C GLU A 195 42.94 5.72 11.55
N HIS A 196 42.81 4.80 10.60
CA HIS A 196 41.54 4.49 9.99
C HIS A 196 40.81 3.39 10.79
N PRO A 197 39.48 3.48 10.96
CA PRO A 197 38.73 2.43 11.64
C PRO A 197 38.88 1.09 10.89
N PRO A 198 38.98 -0.05 11.61
CA PRO A 198 39.10 -1.35 10.97
C PRO A 198 37.87 -1.67 10.13
N ILE A 199 38.10 -2.28 8.96
CA ILE A 199 37.06 -2.70 8.02
C ILE A 199 36.97 -4.24 8.07
N ASP A 200 35.95 -4.74 8.76
CA ASP A 200 35.80 -6.14 9.11
C ASP A 200 34.69 -6.84 8.31
N ILE A 201 34.90 -8.12 7.99
CA ILE A 201 33.85 -9.03 7.54
C ILE A 201 33.97 -10.39 8.24
N LEU A 202 32.83 -10.90 8.71
CA LEU A 202 32.73 -12.23 9.30
C LEU A 202 32.71 -13.29 8.18
N LEU A 203 33.56 -14.29 8.26
CA LEU A 203 33.65 -15.39 7.28
C LEU A 203 32.89 -16.65 7.70
N ASN A 204 32.25 -16.68 8.87
CA ASN A 204 31.57 -17.86 9.41
C ASN A 204 30.61 -18.54 8.41
N TRP A 205 29.72 -17.75 7.79
CA TRP A 205 28.75 -18.27 6.81
C TRP A 205 29.43 -18.80 5.53
N PHE A 206 30.60 -18.28 5.17
CA PHE A 206 31.35 -18.74 4.00
C PHE A 206 32.09 -20.05 4.30
N VAL A 207 32.75 -20.13 5.45
CA VAL A 207 33.58 -21.29 5.87
C VAL A 207 32.75 -22.53 6.22
N GLN A 208 31.47 -22.38 6.61
CA GLN A 208 30.57 -23.53 6.79
C GLN A 208 30.18 -24.19 5.45
N HIS A 209 30.14 -23.43 4.34
CA HIS A 209 29.74 -23.92 3.01
C HIS A 209 30.92 -24.41 2.16
N ILE A 210 32.06 -24.70 2.81
CA ILE A 210 33.29 -25.21 2.20
C ILE A 210 33.70 -26.51 2.91
N ASP A 211 33.88 -27.58 2.13
CA ASP A 211 34.63 -28.78 2.53
C ASP A 211 36.09 -28.61 2.08
N PRO A 212 37.00 -28.21 2.99
CA PRO A 212 38.36 -27.90 2.61
C PRO A 212 39.22 -29.16 2.43
N VAL A 213 38.71 -30.35 2.78
CA VAL A 213 39.41 -31.63 2.59
C VAL A 213 39.13 -32.15 1.18
N LYS A 214 37.85 -32.12 0.76
CA LYS A 214 37.46 -32.47 -0.62
C LYS A 214 37.74 -31.36 -1.63
N LYS A 215 38.01 -30.14 -1.16
CA LYS A 215 38.14 -28.93 -2.00
C LYS A 215 36.87 -28.68 -2.81
N THR A 216 35.72 -28.80 -2.15
CA THR A 216 34.40 -28.59 -2.75
C THR A 216 33.56 -27.61 -1.94
N THR A 217 32.72 -26.84 -2.62
CA THR A 217 31.60 -26.14 -1.96
C THR A 217 30.54 -27.14 -1.50
N VAL A 218 29.73 -26.80 -0.50
CA VAL A 218 28.68 -27.69 0.05
C VAL A 218 27.36 -26.96 0.35
N PHE A 219 27.10 -25.83 -0.31
CA PHE A 219 25.82 -25.12 -0.17
C PHE A 219 24.69 -25.96 -0.79
N HIS A 220 23.60 -26.16 -0.06
CA HIS A 220 22.46 -26.97 -0.49
C HIS A 220 21.12 -26.33 -0.08
N ILE A 221 20.12 -26.39 -0.97
CA ILE A 221 18.80 -25.78 -0.78
C ILE A 221 17.79 -26.84 -0.33
N GLN A 222 17.19 -26.62 0.84
CA GLN A 222 16.08 -27.45 1.32
C GLN A 222 14.75 -26.97 0.74
N THR A 223 14.07 -27.85 -0.01
CA THR A 223 12.82 -27.53 -0.72
C THR A 223 11.56 -27.55 0.16
N ASN A 224 11.62 -28.17 1.35
CA ASN A 224 10.44 -28.56 2.12
C ASN A 224 9.60 -27.40 2.69
N GLU A 225 10.23 -26.24 2.91
CA GLU A 225 9.60 -25.05 3.52
C GLU A 225 9.77 -23.78 2.65
N ALA A 226 10.34 -23.93 1.45
CA ALA A 226 10.66 -22.82 0.56
C ALA A 226 9.46 -22.41 -0.31
N LYS A 227 9.22 -21.10 -0.44
CA LYS A 227 8.19 -20.56 -1.35
C LYS A 227 8.62 -20.67 -2.81
N THR A 228 9.79 -20.13 -3.12
CA THR A 228 10.46 -20.22 -4.43
C THR A 228 11.95 -20.48 -4.20
N PRO A 229 12.74 -20.86 -5.22
CA PRO A 229 14.20 -20.97 -5.10
C PRO A 229 14.86 -19.67 -4.59
N ARG A 230 14.30 -18.51 -4.98
CA ARG A 230 14.74 -17.18 -4.53
C ARG A 230 14.25 -16.85 -3.12
N ARG A 231 13.02 -17.23 -2.74
CA ARG A 231 12.42 -17.02 -1.40
C ARG A 231 12.63 -18.26 -0.51
N ASN A 232 13.87 -18.72 -0.49
CA ASN A 232 14.35 -19.80 0.36
C ASN A 232 15.28 -19.19 1.42
N ALA A 233 15.19 -19.65 2.67
CA ALA A 233 15.93 -19.07 3.78
C ALA A 233 17.46 -19.16 3.60
N GLN A 234 17.98 -20.29 3.12
CA GLN A 234 19.41 -20.47 2.86
C GLN A 234 19.91 -19.51 1.75
N VAL A 235 19.06 -19.20 0.76
CA VAL A 235 19.37 -18.25 -0.32
C VAL A 235 19.28 -16.79 0.15
N ASP A 236 18.31 -16.44 1.00
CA ASP A 236 18.26 -15.12 1.63
C ASP A 236 19.49 -14.87 2.53
N GLU A 237 19.95 -15.87 3.31
CA GLU A 237 21.21 -15.79 4.06
C GLU A 237 22.43 -15.57 3.15
N ALA A 238 22.48 -16.24 1.99
CA ALA A 238 23.54 -16.09 1.01
C ALA A 238 23.58 -14.67 0.43
N LEU A 239 22.41 -14.13 0.07
CA LEU A 239 22.28 -12.76 -0.44
C LEU A 239 22.69 -11.71 0.61
N ASP A 240 22.29 -11.89 1.87
CA ASP A 240 22.73 -11.03 2.98
C ASP A 240 24.24 -11.17 3.26
N TYR A 241 24.84 -12.34 3.00
CA TYR A 241 26.30 -12.51 3.05
C TYR A 241 27.00 -11.75 1.94
N PHE A 242 26.63 -11.96 0.67
CA PHE A 242 27.29 -11.32 -0.47
C PHE A 242 27.06 -9.80 -0.52
N ASN A 243 25.91 -9.30 -0.04
CA ASN A 243 25.69 -7.86 0.16
C ASN A 243 26.69 -7.25 1.17
N ARG A 244 26.98 -7.96 2.28
CA ARG A 244 28.03 -7.54 3.23
C ARG A 244 29.44 -7.64 2.62
N MET A 245 29.67 -8.61 1.73
CA MET A 245 30.93 -8.74 0.98
C MET A 245 31.16 -7.59 0.01
N GLU A 246 30.13 -7.20 -0.75
CA GLU A 246 30.15 -6.01 -1.62
C GLU A 246 30.46 -4.74 -0.81
N GLN A 247 29.78 -4.55 0.32
CA GLN A 247 30.02 -3.40 1.21
C GLN A 247 31.46 -3.38 1.75
N TRP A 248 31.96 -4.52 2.25
CA TRP A 248 33.34 -4.65 2.74
C TRP A 248 34.36 -4.29 1.64
N ALA A 249 34.21 -4.90 0.45
CA ALA A 249 35.08 -4.65 -0.69
C ALA A 249 35.02 -3.19 -1.16
N SER A 250 33.83 -2.57 -1.17
CA SER A 250 33.64 -1.16 -1.52
C SER A 250 34.32 -0.22 -0.51
N HIS A 251 34.27 -0.53 0.79
CA HIS A 251 34.96 0.25 1.82
C HIS A 251 36.49 0.12 1.74
N VAL A 252 37.04 -1.10 1.55
CA VAL A 252 38.49 -1.32 1.35
C VAL A 252 38.97 -0.59 0.08
N ARG A 253 38.24 -0.71 -1.04
CA ARG A 253 38.50 0.07 -2.26
C ARG A 253 38.47 1.57 -2.00
N SER A 254 37.52 2.07 -1.20
CA SER A 254 37.35 3.49 -0.92
C SER A 254 38.51 4.07 -0.09
N TYR A 255 39.15 3.27 0.77
CA TYR A 255 40.41 3.66 1.42
C TYR A 255 41.49 3.94 0.36
N PHE A 256 41.81 2.98 -0.49
CA PHE A 256 42.87 3.13 -1.49
C PHE A 256 42.54 4.19 -2.57
N ALA A 257 41.34 4.17 -3.13
CA ALA A 257 40.95 5.03 -4.24
C ALA A 257 40.60 6.47 -3.83
N TYR A 258 40.29 6.74 -2.55
CA TYR A 258 39.94 8.09 -2.07
C TYR A 258 40.75 8.55 -0.85
N ALA A 259 40.81 7.77 0.23
CA ALA A 259 41.53 8.21 1.44
C ALA A 259 43.05 8.34 1.18
N LEU A 260 43.63 7.40 0.45
CA LEU A 260 45.05 7.44 0.07
C LEU A 260 45.28 8.41 -1.09
N GLN A 261 44.60 8.19 -2.24
CA GLN A 261 44.76 9.02 -3.44
C GLN A 261 44.45 10.51 -3.17
N ARG A 262 43.24 10.85 -2.70
CA ARG A 262 42.84 12.25 -2.47
C ARG A 262 43.36 12.82 -1.14
N GLY A 263 43.44 11.96 -0.12
CA GLY A 263 43.79 12.38 1.23
C GLY A 263 45.28 12.54 1.47
N VAL A 264 46.15 11.92 0.66
CA VAL A 264 47.61 12.02 0.75
C VAL A 264 48.24 12.49 -0.57
N ILE A 265 47.96 11.81 -1.69
CA ILE A 265 48.72 12.01 -2.94
C ILE A 265 48.34 13.34 -3.62
N GLU A 266 47.04 13.61 -3.78
CA GLU A 266 46.53 14.89 -4.31
C GLU A 266 46.77 16.10 -3.37
N LYS A 267 47.41 15.91 -2.20
CA LYS A 267 47.89 17.00 -1.34
C LYS A 267 49.25 17.55 -1.75
N HIS A 268 49.94 16.88 -2.67
CA HIS A 268 51.22 17.33 -3.21
C HIS A 268 50.99 18.49 -4.21
N ASP A 269 51.32 19.71 -3.80
CA ASP A 269 51.15 20.96 -4.58
C ASP A 269 52.46 21.78 -4.57
N PRO A 270 53.51 21.32 -5.27
CA PRO A 270 54.75 22.08 -5.48
C PRO A 270 54.49 23.33 -6.31
N VAL A 271 55.36 24.33 -6.18
CA VAL A 271 55.26 25.61 -6.88
C VAL A 271 55.55 25.41 -8.37
N VAL A 272 56.49 24.52 -8.71
CA VAL A 272 56.68 24.02 -10.07
C VAL A 272 55.86 22.74 -10.22
N LYS A 273 54.76 22.82 -10.99
CA LYS A 273 53.92 21.65 -11.24
C LYS A 273 54.58 20.73 -12.25
N GLU A 274 55.05 19.59 -11.77
CA GLU A 274 55.44 18.47 -12.63
C GLU A 274 54.23 17.95 -13.43
N ALA A 275 54.49 17.30 -14.56
CA ALA A 275 53.43 16.68 -15.35
C ALA A 275 52.81 15.53 -14.52
N ASN A 276 51.58 15.74 -14.03
CA ASN A 276 50.92 14.81 -13.13
C ASN A 276 50.55 13.52 -13.89
N ASP A 277 51.39 12.49 -13.76
CA ASP A 277 51.19 11.22 -14.45
C ASP A 277 49.99 10.48 -13.86
N SER A 278 48.89 10.45 -14.61
CA SER A 278 47.63 9.82 -14.22
C SER A 278 47.56 8.32 -14.52
N SER A 279 48.61 7.74 -15.11
CA SER A 279 48.64 6.33 -15.54
C SER A 279 48.46 5.31 -14.40
N TRP A 280 48.86 5.67 -13.18
CA TRP A 280 48.85 4.80 -11.99
C TRP A 280 47.75 5.16 -10.97
N TRP A 281 46.71 5.91 -11.36
CA TRP A 281 45.63 6.24 -10.42
C TRP A 281 44.80 5.00 -10.02
N LEU A 282 44.73 4.75 -8.71
CA LEU A 282 43.96 3.60 -8.19
C LEU A 282 42.45 3.68 -8.46
N ASN A 283 41.91 4.87 -8.74
CA ASN A 283 40.49 5.04 -9.09
C ASN A 283 40.17 4.68 -10.56
N THR A 284 41.17 4.54 -11.45
CA THR A 284 40.97 4.07 -12.85
C THR A 284 41.17 2.55 -12.98
N CYS A 285 41.60 1.87 -11.91
CA CYS A 285 41.78 0.43 -11.86
C CYS A 285 40.43 -0.31 -12.00
N ALA A 286 40.15 -0.79 -13.21
CA ALA A 286 38.92 -1.53 -13.52
C ALA A 286 39.18 -3.03 -13.71
N SER A 287 38.26 -3.87 -13.22
CA SER A 287 38.28 -5.34 -13.40
C SER A 287 37.88 -5.79 -14.81
N ILE A 288 37.89 -4.88 -15.80
CA ILE A 288 37.54 -5.17 -17.21
C ILE A 288 38.46 -6.29 -17.73
N GLY A 289 37.86 -7.29 -18.35
CA GLY A 289 38.54 -8.47 -18.90
C GLY A 289 38.52 -9.71 -18.00
N ILE A 290 38.07 -9.61 -16.74
CA ILE A 290 37.88 -10.77 -15.88
C ILE A 290 36.41 -11.25 -16.03
N PRO A 291 36.16 -12.50 -16.47
CA PRO A 291 34.80 -13.03 -16.61
C PRO A 291 34.16 -13.28 -15.25
N VAL A 292 32.84 -13.15 -15.18
CA VAL A 292 32.05 -13.51 -14.00
C VAL A 292 31.35 -14.85 -14.30
N PRO A 293 31.74 -15.97 -13.66
CA PRO A 293 31.22 -17.30 -14.01
C PRO A 293 29.83 -17.60 -13.40
N ILE A 294 29.24 -16.65 -12.65
CA ILE A 294 27.93 -16.76 -12.01
C ILE A 294 26.83 -16.44 -13.03
N LEU A 295 26.45 -17.43 -13.84
CA LEU A 295 25.56 -17.27 -14.99
C LEU A 295 24.31 -18.18 -14.85
N PRO A 296 23.08 -17.66 -14.97
CA PRO A 296 21.85 -18.46 -14.85
C PRO A 296 21.55 -19.19 -16.16
N ILE A 297 22.46 -20.09 -16.55
CA ILE A 297 22.43 -20.81 -17.83
C ILE A 297 22.13 -22.29 -17.65
N MET A 298 21.51 -22.86 -18.69
CA MET A 298 21.15 -24.27 -18.82
C MET A 298 21.56 -24.77 -20.22
N ASP A 299 21.82 -26.07 -20.36
CA ASP A 299 22.23 -26.68 -21.63
C ASP A 299 21.00 -27.20 -22.40
N ASP A 300 20.73 -26.60 -23.56
CA ASP A 300 19.64 -26.97 -24.47
C ASP A 300 20.10 -28.05 -25.47
N SER A 301 20.94 -28.99 -25.01
CA SER A 301 21.38 -30.14 -25.79
C SER A 301 20.40 -31.30 -25.60
N ILE A 302 19.94 -31.87 -26.73
CA ILE A 302 19.10 -33.07 -26.70
C ILE A 302 19.94 -34.20 -26.09
N PRO A 303 19.42 -34.97 -25.10
CA PRO A 303 20.17 -36.07 -24.51
C PRO A 303 20.47 -37.15 -25.56
N ASN A 304 21.71 -37.15 -26.06
CA ASN A 304 22.25 -38.33 -26.74
C ASN A 304 22.44 -39.43 -25.70
N ASP A 305 21.74 -40.54 -25.89
CA ASP A 305 21.89 -41.74 -25.06
C ASP A 305 23.36 -42.15 -24.97
N SER A 306 23.88 -42.15 -23.74
CA SER A 306 25.07 -42.90 -23.32
C SER A 306 26.27 -42.89 -24.28
N VAL A 307 27.05 -41.81 -24.25
CA VAL A 307 28.51 -42.00 -24.31
C VAL A 307 29.00 -41.97 -22.86
N PRO A 308 29.34 -43.11 -22.25
CA PRO A 308 30.00 -43.08 -20.94
C PRO A 308 31.34 -42.38 -21.14
N ASN A 309 31.54 -41.25 -20.47
CA ASN A 309 32.74 -40.42 -20.62
C ASN A 309 33.94 -41.12 -19.95
N THR A 310 34.40 -42.18 -20.62
CA THR A 310 35.34 -43.18 -20.10
C THR A 310 36.77 -42.71 -20.35
N MET A 311 37.06 -41.51 -19.84
CA MET A 311 38.39 -40.99 -19.57
C MET A 311 38.23 -39.78 -18.67
N ALA A 312 38.11 -40.05 -17.37
CA ALA A 312 38.45 -39.07 -16.34
C ALA A 312 39.97 -38.82 -16.40
N THR A 313 40.44 -38.11 -17.42
CA THR A 313 41.74 -37.46 -17.35
C THR A 313 41.72 -36.55 -16.15
N GLU A 314 42.67 -36.74 -15.23
CA GLU A 314 42.94 -35.85 -14.09
C GLU A 314 43.28 -34.44 -14.61
N ARG A 315 42.26 -33.66 -14.96
CA ARG A 315 42.42 -32.26 -15.32
C ARG A 315 42.51 -31.46 -14.04
N LEU A 316 43.70 -30.95 -13.77
CA LEU A 316 44.02 -30.13 -12.60
C LEU A 316 43.06 -28.94 -12.51
N SER A 317 42.23 -28.91 -11.47
CA SER A 317 41.47 -27.70 -11.10
C SER A 317 42.46 -26.61 -10.73
N GLN A 318 42.41 -25.48 -11.42
CA GLN A 318 43.17 -24.27 -11.08
C GLN A 318 42.47 -23.50 -9.95
N SER A 319 41.14 -23.56 -9.88
CA SER A 319 40.40 -23.05 -8.72
C SER A 319 40.61 -23.95 -7.49
N GLN A 320 40.75 -23.31 -6.32
CA GLN A 320 40.81 -24.02 -5.03
C GLN A 320 39.52 -24.78 -4.69
N LEU A 321 38.37 -24.48 -5.30
CA LEU A 321 37.09 -25.14 -5.02
C LEU A 321 36.39 -25.60 -6.29
N ALA A 322 36.10 -26.90 -6.36
CA ALA A 322 35.17 -27.46 -7.33
C ALA A 322 33.71 -27.37 -6.83
N ILE A 323 32.76 -27.32 -7.77
CA ILE A 323 31.34 -27.48 -7.45
C ILE A 323 31.03 -28.99 -7.40
N PRO A 324 30.26 -29.49 -6.42
CA PRO A 324 29.82 -30.88 -6.41
C PRO A 324 29.16 -31.28 -7.73
N GLY A 325 29.63 -32.36 -8.35
CA GLY A 325 28.91 -32.99 -9.45
C GLY A 325 27.56 -33.50 -8.93
N GLY A 326 26.46 -32.95 -9.45
CA GLY A 326 25.11 -33.30 -9.01
C GLY A 326 24.87 -34.81 -9.06
N SER A 327 24.34 -35.37 -7.97
CA SER A 327 24.01 -36.80 -7.91
C SER A 327 23.02 -37.15 -9.00
N THR A 328 23.34 -38.13 -9.83
CA THR A 328 22.56 -38.56 -11.00
C THR A 328 21.28 -39.31 -10.62
N THR A 329 20.30 -38.59 -10.08
CA THR A 329 18.90 -39.02 -10.12
C THR A 329 18.44 -39.08 -11.58
N SER A 330 17.84 -40.19 -11.99
CA SER A 330 17.65 -40.61 -13.39
C SER A 330 16.68 -39.75 -14.23
N GLY A 331 17.08 -38.53 -14.54
CA GLY A 331 16.36 -37.60 -15.42
C GLY A 331 17.32 -36.79 -16.30
N VAL A 332 16.76 -36.13 -17.33
CA VAL A 332 17.50 -35.22 -18.22
C VAL A 332 18.04 -34.05 -17.40
N ASN A 333 19.36 -33.98 -17.24
CA ASN A 333 19.99 -32.92 -16.48
C ASN A 333 20.29 -31.73 -17.40
N VAL A 334 19.40 -30.74 -17.36
CA VAL A 334 19.47 -29.49 -18.15
C VAL A 334 20.41 -28.46 -17.50
N ASN A 335 20.82 -28.68 -16.25
CA ASN A 335 21.78 -27.83 -15.56
C ASN A 335 23.22 -28.13 -16.00
N MET A 336 24.12 -27.15 -15.83
CA MET A 336 25.53 -27.32 -16.17
C MET A 336 26.17 -28.45 -15.35
N THR A 337 27.04 -29.25 -15.97
CA THR A 337 27.75 -30.30 -15.23
C THR A 337 28.87 -29.72 -14.36
N GLY A 338 29.27 -30.45 -13.32
CA GLY A 338 30.41 -30.06 -12.47
C GLY A 338 31.70 -29.83 -13.27
N ASP A 339 31.94 -30.63 -14.30
CA ASP A 339 33.09 -30.48 -15.22
C ASP A 339 33.03 -29.15 -15.99
N ASP A 340 31.85 -28.78 -16.49
CA ASP A 340 31.65 -27.52 -17.20
C ASP A 340 31.78 -26.31 -16.25
N CYS A 341 31.31 -26.43 -15.00
CA CYS A 341 31.56 -25.43 -13.97
C CYS A 341 33.05 -25.28 -13.63
N ILE A 342 33.82 -26.37 -13.57
CA ILE A 342 35.28 -26.34 -13.36
C ILE A 342 35.97 -25.62 -14.53
N LYS A 343 35.55 -25.84 -15.79
CA LYS A 343 36.10 -25.11 -16.95
C LYS A 343 35.90 -23.59 -16.79
N LEU A 344 34.71 -23.14 -16.39
CA LEU A 344 34.41 -21.73 -16.16
C LEU A 344 35.20 -21.13 -14.99
N LEU A 345 35.37 -21.88 -13.89
CA LEU A 345 36.17 -21.46 -12.75
C LEU A 345 37.66 -21.38 -13.07
N ASN A 346 38.19 -22.30 -13.89
CA ASN A 346 39.58 -22.25 -14.36
C ASN A 346 39.84 -21.04 -15.24
N GLU A 347 38.94 -20.69 -16.18
CA GLU A 347 39.06 -19.44 -16.94
C GLU A 347 39.04 -18.22 -16.02
N HIS A 348 38.14 -18.19 -15.04
CA HIS A 348 38.09 -17.10 -14.06
C HIS A 348 39.43 -16.94 -13.31
N VAL A 349 40.08 -18.03 -12.88
CA VAL A 349 41.44 -17.99 -12.31
C VAL A 349 42.46 -17.48 -13.32
N ARG A 350 42.47 -18.02 -14.54
CA ARG A 350 43.41 -17.64 -15.62
C ARG A 350 43.34 -16.13 -15.92
N SER A 351 42.14 -15.57 -16.06
CA SER A 351 41.94 -14.13 -16.31
C SER A 351 42.29 -13.26 -15.10
N LEU A 352 42.07 -13.74 -13.87
CA LEU A 352 42.53 -13.06 -12.65
C LEU A 352 44.06 -12.97 -12.63
N GLU A 353 44.77 -14.06 -12.92
CA GLU A 353 46.24 -14.10 -12.97
C GLU A 353 46.80 -13.19 -14.08
N GLU A 354 46.25 -13.26 -15.29
CA GLU A 354 46.60 -12.39 -16.42
C GLU A 354 46.40 -10.90 -16.08
N LYS A 355 45.30 -10.56 -15.38
CA LYS A 355 45.06 -9.20 -14.91
C LYS A 355 46.06 -8.77 -13.84
N VAL A 356 46.39 -9.63 -12.89
CA VAL A 356 47.39 -9.36 -11.84
C VAL A 356 48.78 -9.14 -12.46
N GLN A 357 49.17 -9.96 -13.44
CA GLN A 357 50.42 -9.79 -14.19
C GLN A 357 50.43 -8.47 -14.98
N THR A 358 49.31 -8.09 -15.59
CA THR A 358 49.17 -6.78 -16.25
C THR A 358 49.42 -5.63 -15.27
N LEU A 359 48.81 -5.67 -14.07
CA LEU A 359 49.02 -4.67 -13.02
C LEU A 359 50.48 -4.62 -12.53
N GLN A 360 51.18 -5.75 -12.47
CA GLN A 360 52.61 -5.80 -12.12
C GLN A 360 53.51 -5.10 -13.17
N THR A 361 53.08 -5.01 -14.42
CA THR A 361 53.81 -4.26 -15.47
C THR A 361 53.44 -2.78 -15.52
N GLY A 362 52.19 -2.42 -15.19
CA GLY A 362 51.70 -1.04 -15.25
C GLY A 362 51.95 -0.19 -14.00
N PHE A 363 52.24 -0.81 -12.86
CA PHE A 363 52.44 -0.14 -11.57
C PHE A 363 53.85 -0.35 -11.01
N PRO A 364 54.34 0.55 -10.13
CA PRO A 364 55.59 0.33 -9.41
C PRO A 364 55.62 -1.03 -8.69
N SER A 365 56.81 -1.63 -8.62
CA SER A 365 57.03 -2.89 -7.89
C SER A 365 56.65 -2.75 -6.41
N SER A 366 56.16 -3.84 -5.81
CA SER A 366 55.80 -3.90 -4.39
C SER A 366 56.98 -3.66 -3.44
N GLN A 367 58.22 -3.74 -3.95
CA GLN A 367 59.44 -3.45 -3.20
C GLN A 367 59.86 -1.96 -3.24
N THR A 368 59.15 -1.12 -3.99
CA THR A 368 59.46 0.32 -4.08
C THR A 368 58.97 1.09 -2.85
N THR A 369 59.62 2.21 -2.53
CA THR A 369 59.20 3.13 -1.45
C THR A 369 57.88 3.86 -1.75
N SER A 370 57.43 3.83 -3.02
CA SER A 370 56.15 4.41 -3.46
C SER A 370 54.98 3.94 -2.60
N VAL A 371 54.07 4.87 -2.33
CA VAL A 371 52.81 4.66 -1.62
C VAL A 371 51.76 3.96 -2.51
N VAL A 372 51.91 4.01 -3.84
CA VAL A 372 51.10 3.25 -4.79
C VAL A 372 51.99 2.27 -5.55
N SER A 373 51.56 1.01 -5.60
CA SER A 373 52.23 -0.07 -6.31
C SER A 373 51.24 -1.09 -6.87
N SER A 374 51.78 -2.12 -7.53
CA SER A 374 51.02 -3.28 -7.98
C SER A 374 50.29 -4.04 -6.86
N ALA A 375 50.70 -3.91 -5.59
CA ALA A 375 50.00 -4.51 -4.45
C ALA A 375 48.65 -3.82 -4.15
N GLU A 376 48.65 -2.50 -4.01
CA GLU A 376 47.43 -1.70 -3.81
C GLU A 376 46.49 -1.84 -5.02
N ALA A 377 47.05 -1.79 -6.23
CA ALA A 377 46.29 -1.98 -7.47
C ALA A 377 45.63 -3.36 -7.54
N LYS A 378 46.35 -4.43 -7.13
CA LYS A 378 45.80 -5.79 -7.03
C LYS A 378 44.60 -5.84 -6.07
N ILE A 379 44.75 -5.29 -4.86
CA ILE A 379 43.66 -5.28 -3.85
C ILE A 379 42.44 -4.51 -4.39
N VAL A 380 42.66 -3.34 -5.01
CA VAL A 380 41.58 -2.53 -5.59
C VAL A 380 40.84 -3.29 -6.69
N VAL A 381 41.54 -3.92 -7.64
CA VAL A 381 40.89 -4.68 -8.73
C VAL A 381 40.15 -5.89 -8.20
N LEU A 382 40.69 -6.60 -7.21
CA LEU A 382 39.99 -7.72 -6.56
C LEU A 382 38.74 -7.26 -5.81
N CYS A 383 38.80 -6.14 -5.08
CA CYS A 383 37.62 -5.57 -4.42
C CYS A 383 36.53 -5.13 -5.43
N VAL A 384 36.92 -4.54 -6.57
CA VAL A 384 35.97 -4.25 -7.66
C VAL A 384 35.34 -5.54 -8.19
N HIS A 385 36.15 -6.58 -8.43
CA HIS A 385 35.63 -7.83 -8.98
C HIS A 385 34.71 -8.58 -7.99
N MET A 386 35.05 -8.66 -6.70
CA MET A 386 34.18 -9.24 -5.66
C MET A 386 32.84 -8.50 -5.56
N GLY A 387 32.82 -7.18 -5.77
CA GLY A 387 31.58 -6.41 -5.92
C GLY A 387 30.76 -6.89 -7.12
N HIS A 388 31.38 -7.03 -8.30
CA HIS A 388 30.69 -7.56 -9.49
C HIS A 388 30.19 -9.01 -9.30
N LEU A 389 30.94 -9.89 -8.66
CA LEU A 389 30.50 -11.24 -8.31
C LEU A 389 29.25 -11.22 -7.40
N SER A 390 29.24 -10.35 -6.39
CA SER A 390 28.13 -10.20 -5.44
C SER A 390 26.86 -9.64 -6.10
N VAL A 391 27.00 -8.61 -6.95
CA VAL A 391 25.89 -8.04 -7.73
C VAL A 391 25.35 -9.06 -8.73
N GLN A 392 26.21 -9.72 -9.50
CA GLN A 392 25.78 -10.73 -10.49
C GLN A 392 25.07 -11.90 -9.80
N TYR A 393 25.53 -12.37 -8.64
CA TYR A 393 24.83 -13.41 -7.88
C TYR A 393 23.41 -12.97 -7.53
N LYS A 394 23.24 -11.76 -6.98
CA LYS A 394 21.92 -11.21 -6.67
C LYS A 394 21.02 -11.15 -7.90
N GLU A 395 21.51 -10.58 -9.00
CA GLU A 395 20.73 -10.46 -10.24
C GLU A 395 20.38 -11.83 -10.84
N ALA A 396 21.28 -12.82 -10.75
CA ALA A 396 21.04 -14.17 -11.24
C ALA A 396 20.00 -14.97 -10.41
N ILE A 397 19.90 -14.73 -9.10
CA ILE A 397 18.84 -15.35 -8.28
C ILE A 397 17.52 -14.56 -8.42
N ASP A 398 17.55 -13.22 -8.49
CA ASP A 398 16.35 -12.40 -8.76
C ASP A 398 15.73 -12.74 -10.13
N TYR A 399 16.56 -13.03 -11.15
CA TYR A 399 16.14 -13.53 -12.47
C TYR A 399 15.29 -14.83 -12.41
N ILE A 400 15.47 -15.68 -11.40
CA ILE A 400 14.67 -16.92 -11.27
C ILE A 400 13.20 -16.59 -10.98
N GLU A 401 12.90 -15.48 -10.30
CA GLU A 401 11.53 -15.01 -10.09
C GLU A 401 10.96 -14.27 -11.31
N ASP A 402 11.76 -13.49 -12.03
CA ASP A 402 11.34 -12.89 -13.30
C ASP A 402 10.97 -13.97 -14.33
N MET A 403 11.78 -15.03 -14.44
CA MET A 403 11.49 -16.22 -15.24
C MET A 403 10.17 -16.90 -14.80
N LEU A 404 9.88 -16.97 -13.50
CA LEU A 404 8.60 -17.49 -13.00
C LEU A 404 7.42 -16.58 -13.37
N GLU A 405 7.56 -15.26 -13.26
CA GLU A 405 6.52 -14.30 -13.69
C GLU A 405 6.21 -14.43 -15.18
N LYS A 406 7.26 -14.54 -16.02
CA LYS A 406 7.14 -14.69 -17.46
C LYS A 406 6.50 -16.00 -17.89
N GLN A 407 6.87 -17.11 -17.27
CA GLN A 407 6.27 -18.41 -17.56
C GLN A 407 4.79 -18.45 -17.13
N LEU A 408 4.43 -17.83 -16.01
CA LEU A 408 3.04 -17.65 -15.60
C LEU A 408 2.26 -16.77 -16.59
N PHE A 409 2.85 -15.64 -17.00
CA PHE A 409 2.28 -14.76 -18.02
C PHE A 409 2.05 -15.48 -19.35
N ALA A 410 3.02 -16.27 -19.82
CA ALA A 410 2.92 -17.04 -21.05
C ALA A 410 1.85 -18.15 -20.96
N ALA A 411 1.73 -18.83 -19.81
CA ALA A 411 0.72 -19.87 -19.59
C ALA A 411 -0.71 -19.31 -19.52
N ILE A 412 -0.90 -18.10 -18.99
CA ILE A 412 -2.21 -17.43 -18.88
C ILE A 412 -2.54 -16.60 -20.13
N GLY A 413 -1.53 -16.17 -20.89
CA GLY A 413 -1.65 -15.26 -22.04
C GLY A 413 -1.83 -13.78 -21.67
N LYS A 414 -1.91 -13.44 -20.37
CA LYS A 414 -1.96 -12.06 -19.86
C LYS A 414 -1.44 -11.97 -18.42
N ARG A 415 -1.09 -10.75 -17.99
CA ARG A 415 -0.75 -10.47 -16.58
C ARG A 415 -2.04 -10.34 -15.78
N VAL A 416 -2.17 -11.12 -14.71
CA VAL A 416 -3.40 -11.15 -13.88
C VAL A 416 -3.45 -9.92 -12.97
N THR A 417 -4.52 -9.12 -13.11
CA THR A 417 -4.83 -7.96 -12.25
C THR A 417 -5.86 -8.31 -11.18
N THR A 418 -6.09 -7.42 -10.21
CA THR A 418 -7.21 -7.59 -9.26
C THR A 418 -8.57 -7.63 -9.96
N THR A 419 -8.78 -6.86 -11.04
CA THR A 419 -10.05 -6.87 -11.81
C THR A 419 -10.30 -8.23 -12.46
N ASP A 420 -9.28 -8.84 -13.06
CA ASP A 420 -9.38 -10.19 -13.64
C ASP A 420 -9.76 -11.23 -12.57
N LEU A 421 -9.22 -11.07 -11.35
CA LEU A 421 -9.56 -11.94 -10.22
C LEU A 421 -10.97 -11.68 -9.70
N GLU A 422 -11.44 -10.42 -9.62
CA GLU A 422 -12.83 -10.06 -9.28
C GLU A 422 -13.83 -10.70 -10.26
N GLU A 423 -13.56 -10.64 -11.57
CA GLU A 423 -14.38 -11.28 -12.61
C GLU A 423 -14.35 -12.81 -12.52
N PHE A 424 -13.16 -13.41 -12.40
CA PHE A 424 -13.01 -14.86 -12.25
C PHE A 424 -13.76 -15.37 -11.01
N VAL A 425 -13.63 -14.70 -9.87
CA VAL A 425 -14.28 -15.09 -8.61
C VAL A 425 -15.80 -14.94 -8.70
N ARG A 426 -16.31 -13.91 -9.41
CA ARG A 426 -17.74 -13.75 -9.70
C ARG A 426 -18.26 -14.95 -10.51
N TYR A 427 -17.56 -15.33 -11.57
CA TYR A 427 -17.89 -16.50 -12.39
C TYR A 427 -17.80 -17.81 -11.60
N HIS A 428 -16.69 -18.03 -10.90
CA HIS A 428 -16.42 -19.24 -10.12
C HIS A 428 -17.46 -19.46 -9.03
N ASN A 429 -17.69 -18.45 -8.17
CA ASN A 429 -18.67 -18.52 -7.08
C ASN A 429 -20.11 -18.77 -7.57
N SER A 430 -20.46 -18.35 -8.80
CA SER A 430 -21.79 -18.62 -9.38
C SER A 430 -22.02 -20.11 -9.71
N ARG A 431 -20.95 -20.89 -9.89
CA ARG A 431 -20.97 -22.33 -10.18
C ARG A 431 -20.61 -23.18 -8.96
N PHE A 432 -19.72 -22.67 -8.12
CA PHE A 432 -19.16 -23.33 -6.94
C PHE A 432 -20.11 -23.31 -5.75
N LEU A 433 -20.91 -22.24 -5.57
CA LEU A 433 -21.75 -22.05 -4.38
C LEU A 433 -23.23 -22.37 -4.61
N GLN A 434 -23.85 -22.95 -3.59
CA GLN A 434 -25.26 -23.25 -3.52
C GLN A 434 -25.87 -22.71 -2.20
N PRO A 435 -26.72 -21.65 -2.25
CA PRO A 435 -27.12 -20.88 -3.42
C PRO A 435 -25.99 -19.96 -3.95
N PRO A 436 -25.97 -19.65 -5.25
CA PRO A 436 -24.97 -18.76 -5.82
C PRO A 436 -25.19 -17.29 -5.37
N PRO A 437 -24.12 -16.46 -5.34
CA PRO A 437 -24.25 -15.03 -5.08
C PRO A 437 -25.16 -14.35 -6.11
N LYS A 438 -25.94 -13.36 -5.65
CA LYS A 438 -26.85 -12.58 -6.52
C LYS A 438 -26.45 -11.11 -6.53
N PRO A 439 -26.65 -10.38 -7.65
CA PRO A 439 -26.47 -8.93 -7.68
C PRO A 439 -27.38 -8.27 -6.64
N PHE A 440 -26.86 -7.31 -5.89
CA PHE A 440 -27.65 -6.46 -5.00
C PHE A 440 -28.39 -5.44 -5.87
N CYS A 441 -29.54 -5.84 -6.39
CA CYS A 441 -30.45 -5.02 -7.17
C CYS A 441 -31.87 -5.52 -6.92
N TYR A 442 -32.66 -4.74 -6.17
CA TYR A 442 -33.99 -5.13 -5.70
C TYR A 442 -35.05 -4.16 -6.22
N SER A 443 -36.09 -4.71 -6.84
CA SER A 443 -37.27 -3.96 -7.31
C SER A 443 -38.25 -3.76 -6.16
N ILE A 444 -38.53 -2.50 -5.83
CA ILE A 444 -39.40 -2.11 -4.71
C ILE A 444 -40.86 -2.16 -5.17
N GLY A 445 -41.69 -3.03 -4.58
CA GLY A 445 -43.12 -3.08 -4.90
C GLY A 445 -43.90 -4.22 -4.25
N ARG A 446 -45.23 -4.19 -4.40
CA ARG A 446 -46.12 -5.32 -4.08
C ARG A 446 -45.87 -6.49 -5.07
N PRO A 447 -46.00 -7.76 -4.66
CA PRO A 447 -46.05 -8.88 -5.60
C PRO A 447 -47.11 -8.67 -6.68
N GLN A 448 -46.85 -9.09 -7.92
CA GLN A 448 -47.74 -8.93 -9.09
C GLN A 448 -48.06 -7.47 -9.51
N HIS A 449 -47.45 -6.46 -8.89
CA HIS A 449 -47.61 -5.04 -9.25
C HIS A 449 -46.37 -4.50 -9.98
N TYR A 450 -46.54 -3.37 -10.67
CA TYR A 450 -45.39 -2.65 -11.25
C TYR A 450 -44.55 -2.00 -10.13
N PRO A 451 -43.21 -2.11 -10.13
CA PRO A 451 -42.40 -1.62 -9.03
C PRO A 451 -42.36 -0.09 -8.96
N TYR A 452 -42.44 0.44 -7.73
CA TYR A 452 -42.27 1.86 -7.42
C TYR A 452 -40.84 2.36 -7.68
N GLY A 453 -39.85 1.47 -7.64
CA GLY A 453 -38.45 1.84 -7.79
C GLY A 453 -37.50 0.65 -7.79
N VAL A 454 -36.20 0.95 -7.74
CA VAL A 454 -35.10 -0.01 -7.61
C VAL A 454 -34.08 0.53 -6.63
N ILE A 455 -33.54 -0.34 -5.77
CA ILE A 455 -32.32 -0.08 -4.99
C ILE A 455 -31.20 -1.01 -5.45
N SER A 456 -29.99 -0.47 -5.59
CA SER A 456 -28.77 -1.19 -5.98
C SER A 456 -27.56 -0.72 -5.16
N LEU A 457 -26.66 -1.65 -4.82
CA LEU A 457 -25.33 -1.32 -4.31
C LEU A 457 -24.37 -1.49 -5.49
N GLU A 458 -23.81 -0.39 -6.00
CA GLU A 458 -23.06 -0.34 -7.25
C GLU A 458 -21.58 -0.01 -7.00
N LYS A 459 -20.67 -0.57 -7.81
CA LYS A 459 -19.32 -0.04 -7.99
C LYS A 459 -19.46 1.32 -8.70
N THR A 460 -18.77 2.37 -8.23
CA THR A 460 -18.86 3.70 -8.86
C THR A 460 -18.36 3.66 -10.30
N ASP A 461 -17.31 2.86 -10.53
CA ASP A 461 -16.80 2.52 -11.85
C ASP A 461 -17.68 1.44 -12.50
N GLY A 462 -18.02 1.62 -13.78
CA GLY A 462 -18.96 0.76 -14.52
C GLY A 462 -20.44 0.83 -14.10
N GLY A 463 -20.75 1.17 -12.83
CA GLY A 463 -22.12 1.19 -12.32
C GLY A 463 -22.73 -0.21 -12.08
N GLU A 464 -21.91 -1.26 -12.08
CA GLU A 464 -22.37 -2.64 -11.89
C GLU A 464 -22.79 -2.92 -10.43
N PRO A 465 -23.90 -3.64 -10.19
CA PRO A 465 -24.27 -4.10 -8.87
C PRO A 465 -23.26 -5.10 -8.26
N ILE A 466 -22.89 -4.88 -7.00
CA ILE A 466 -22.09 -5.85 -6.23
C ILE A 466 -22.84 -7.18 -6.11
N HIS A 467 -22.12 -8.29 -6.04
CA HIS A 467 -22.71 -9.61 -5.84
C HIS A 467 -22.63 -10.02 -4.36
N THR A 468 -23.75 -10.48 -3.80
CA THR A 468 -23.88 -10.82 -2.38
C THR A 468 -24.46 -12.21 -2.18
N LEU A 469 -23.93 -12.93 -1.19
CA LEU A 469 -24.55 -14.13 -0.64
C LEU A 469 -25.83 -13.69 0.07
N THR A 470 -26.99 -14.19 -0.34
CA THR A 470 -28.28 -13.67 0.14
C THR A 470 -29.13 -14.78 0.75
N ARG A 471 -29.59 -14.59 1.98
CA ARG A 471 -30.64 -15.39 2.63
C ARG A 471 -31.81 -14.49 3.02
N GLN A 472 -33.02 -14.81 2.59
CA GLN A 472 -34.23 -14.20 3.14
C GLN A 472 -34.50 -14.82 4.53
N VAL A 473 -34.76 -13.98 5.52
CA VAL A 473 -35.01 -14.36 6.92
C VAL A 473 -36.43 -13.93 7.28
N MET A 474 -37.13 -14.75 8.08
CA MET A 474 -38.41 -14.34 8.67
C MET A 474 -38.12 -13.48 9.91
N SER A 475 -38.54 -12.21 9.90
CA SER A 475 -38.48 -11.36 11.09
C SER A 475 -39.62 -11.73 12.03
N SER A 476 -39.28 -12.42 13.11
CA SER A 476 -40.16 -12.66 14.26
C SER A 476 -39.30 -12.56 15.52
N PRO A 477 -39.42 -11.50 16.34
CA PRO A 477 -40.42 -10.42 16.32
C PRO A 477 -40.32 -9.41 15.14
N PRO A 478 -41.28 -8.47 15.00
CA PRO A 478 -41.20 -7.35 14.08
C PRO A 478 -39.96 -6.48 14.31
N LEU A 479 -39.40 -5.90 13.24
CA LEU A 479 -38.27 -4.99 13.35
C LEU A 479 -38.74 -3.62 13.86
N LYS A 480 -38.08 -3.10 14.88
CA LYS A 480 -38.26 -1.77 15.45
C LYS A 480 -37.30 -0.77 14.80
N VAL A 481 -37.82 0.39 14.41
CA VAL A 481 -37.02 1.57 14.01
C VAL A 481 -37.31 2.69 15.00
N GLN A 482 -36.31 3.08 15.78
CA GLN A 482 -36.45 4.16 16.75
C GLN A 482 -36.25 5.51 16.06
N LEU A 483 -37.32 6.31 15.92
CA LEU A 483 -37.25 7.63 15.28
C LEU A 483 -36.89 8.73 16.27
N THR A 484 -37.48 8.65 17.47
CA THR A 484 -37.27 9.58 18.58
C THR A 484 -37.20 8.81 19.89
N ALA A 485 -36.99 9.50 21.02
CA ALA A 485 -37.05 8.88 22.35
C ALA A 485 -38.46 8.35 22.72
N ALA A 486 -39.51 8.76 21.99
CA ALA A 486 -40.90 8.35 22.23
C ALA A 486 -41.47 7.45 21.12
N THR A 487 -41.12 7.70 19.85
CA THR A 487 -41.66 6.96 18.70
C THR A 487 -40.77 5.78 18.31
N THR A 488 -41.35 4.58 18.30
CA THR A 488 -40.75 3.37 17.71
C THR A 488 -41.70 2.78 16.68
N VAL A 489 -41.24 2.64 15.43
CA VAL A 489 -42.04 2.14 14.31
C VAL A 489 -41.77 0.66 14.06
N ASN A 490 -42.84 -0.13 13.92
CA ASN A 490 -42.75 -1.58 13.71
C ASN A 490 -42.85 -1.93 12.21
N LEU A 491 -41.76 -2.40 11.62
CA LEU A 491 -41.70 -2.95 10.26
C LEU A 491 -41.95 -4.47 10.30
N THR A 492 -42.91 -4.93 9.48
CA THR A 492 -43.37 -6.34 9.44
C THR A 492 -43.19 -7.00 8.08
N GLY A 493 -42.49 -6.34 7.16
CA GLY A 493 -42.23 -6.83 5.82
C GLY A 493 -41.04 -7.80 5.72
N LYS A 494 -40.44 -7.91 4.53
CA LYS A 494 -39.39 -8.92 4.26
C LYS A 494 -38.04 -8.49 4.80
N THR A 495 -37.25 -9.45 5.29
CA THR A 495 -35.84 -9.21 5.65
C THR A 495 -34.90 -10.06 4.78
N HIS A 496 -33.91 -9.41 4.19
CA HIS A 496 -32.84 -10.03 3.42
C HIS A 496 -31.50 -9.81 4.12
N LEU A 497 -30.79 -10.89 4.42
CA LEU A 497 -29.45 -10.87 4.97
C LEU A 497 -28.44 -11.10 3.84
N HIS A 498 -27.45 -10.20 3.73
CA HIS A 498 -26.46 -10.15 2.67
C HIS A 498 -25.05 -10.27 3.23
N GLY A 499 -24.28 -11.21 2.69
CA GLY A 499 -22.82 -11.25 2.82
C GLY A 499 -22.17 -10.66 1.59
N TRP A 500 -21.43 -9.57 1.76
CA TRP A 500 -20.59 -8.99 0.73
C TRP A 500 -19.13 -9.30 1.02
N MET A 501 -18.48 -10.02 0.11
CA MET A 501 -17.03 -10.16 0.06
C MET A 501 -16.46 -9.06 -0.83
N ASN A 502 -15.61 -8.22 -0.26
CA ASN A 502 -14.81 -7.22 -0.96
C ASN A 502 -13.37 -7.72 -1.10
N PHE A 503 -12.67 -7.36 -2.17
CA PHE A 503 -11.30 -7.77 -2.43
C PHE A 503 -10.37 -6.56 -2.50
N ARG A 504 -9.17 -6.69 -1.92
CA ARG A 504 -8.12 -5.68 -2.06
C ARG A 504 -6.75 -6.35 -2.15
N SER A 505 -5.93 -5.83 -3.05
CA SER A 505 -4.55 -6.22 -3.27
C SER A 505 -3.61 -5.06 -2.93
N GLN A 506 -2.49 -5.32 -2.26
CA GLN A 506 -1.56 -4.25 -1.89
C GLN A 506 -0.70 -3.84 -3.09
N GLY A 507 -0.76 -2.55 -3.46
CA GLY A 507 0.10 -1.96 -4.50
C GLY A 507 -0.62 -1.48 -5.76
N GLU A 508 -1.89 -1.87 -5.96
CA GLU A 508 -2.72 -1.35 -7.05
C GLU A 508 -3.55 -0.14 -6.57
N ASN A 509 -3.42 1.00 -7.24
CA ASN A 509 -4.18 2.22 -6.97
C ASN A 509 -5.61 2.15 -7.54
N ILE A 510 -6.32 1.04 -7.32
CA ILE A 510 -7.72 0.91 -7.74
C ILE A 510 -8.59 1.63 -6.70
N SER A 511 -9.26 2.70 -7.14
CA SER A 511 -10.30 3.37 -6.37
C SER A 511 -11.56 2.51 -6.36
N ASN A 512 -11.55 1.42 -5.58
CA ASN A 512 -12.71 0.58 -5.28
C ASN A 512 -13.70 1.38 -4.40
N SER A 513 -14.33 2.36 -5.04
CA SER A 513 -15.41 3.18 -4.48
C SER A 513 -16.75 2.57 -4.84
N PHE A 514 -17.67 2.59 -3.87
CA PHE A 514 -19.00 1.99 -3.98
C PHE A 514 -20.05 3.02 -3.59
N ARG A 515 -21.27 2.85 -4.09
CA ARG A 515 -22.42 3.72 -3.79
C ARG A 515 -23.70 2.90 -3.63
N LEU A 516 -24.54 3.31 -2.70
CA LEU A 516 -25.95 2.90 -2.67
C LEU A 516 -26.70 3.83 -3.63
N VAL A 517 -27.41 3.24 -4.60
CA VAL A 517 -28.24 3.96 -5.56
C VAL A 517 -29.69 3.56 -5.39
N ALA A 518 -30.57 4.54 -5.36
CA ALA A 518 -32.00 4.34 -5.22
C ALA A 518 -32.72 5.19 -6.27
N ARG A 519 -33.55 4.54 -7.09
CA ARG A 519 -34.21 5.13 -8.27
C ARG A 519 -35.72 4.94 -8.15
N ALA A 520 -36.48 6.02 -8.11
CA ALA A 520 -37.94 5.97 -8.24
C ALA A 520 -38.37 5.82 -9.71
N ARG A 521 -39.54 5.22 -9.93
CA ARG A 521 -40.27 5.31 -11.20
C ARG A 521 -41.10 6.60 -11.25
N GLN A 522 -41.74 6.84 -12.39
CA GLN A 522 -42.68 7.96 -12.53
C GLN A 522 -43.91 7.76 -11.62
N PHE A 523 -44.43 8.83 -11.03
CA PHE A 523 -45.62 8.82 -10.15
C PHE A 523 -45.54 7.87 -8.94
N SER A 524 -44.31 7.48 -8.58
CA SER A 524 -43.99 6.51 -7.54
C SER A 524 -43.18 7.21 -6.45
N SER A 525 -43.42 6.83 -5.20
CA SER A 525 -42.70 7.35 -4.04
C SER A 525 -42.41 6.23 -3.04
N PHE A 526 -41.21 6.23 -2.48
CA PHE A 526 -40.82 5.36 -1.37
C PHE A 526 -39.82 6.09 -0.47
N LEU A 527 -39.71 5.62 0.77
CA LEU A 527 -38.82 6.15 1.78
C LEU A 527 -37.64 5.18 1.95
N LEU A 528 -36.42 5.72 1.93
CA LEU A 528 -35.17 5.00 2.17
C LEU A 528 -34.59 5.43 3.52
N VAL A 529 -34.43 4.48 4.44
CA VAL A 529 -33.72 4.68 5.72
C VAL A 529 -32.42 3.90 5.67
N VAL A 530 -31.32 4.54 6.08
CA VAL A 530 -30.01 3.91 6.24
C VAL A 530 -29.59 4.04 7.70
N GLY A 531 -29.09 2.94 8.27
CA GLY A 531 -28.76 2.85 9.69
C GLY A 531 -27.84 1.70 10.06
N THR A 532 -27.74 1.45 11.36
CA THR A 532 -26.94 0.36 11.94
C THR A 532 -27.88 -0.59 12.68
N MET A 533 -27.72 -1.90 12.51
CA MET A 533 -28.51 -2.86 13.27
C MET A 533 -28.04 -2.93 14.72
N MET A 534 -28.98 -2.87 15.65
CA MET A 534 -28.77 -2.97 17.09
C MET A 534 -29.55 -4.18 17.63
N GLY A 535 -28.92 -5.01 18.45
CA GLY A 535 -29.56 -6.21 19.01
C GLY A 535 -30.19 -7.15 17.96
N VAL A 536 -31.32 -7.74 18.34
CA VAL A 536 -32.02 -8.80 17.59
C VAL A 536 -32.99 -8.25 16.56
N ASP A 537 -33.71 -7.18 16.90
CA ASP A 537 -34.86 -6.69 16.15
C ASP A 537 -34.91 -5.15 16.06
N GLU A 538 -33.79 -4.44 16.28
CA GLU A 538 -33.75 -2.98 16.25
C GLU A 538 -32.83 -2.44 15.13
N LEU A 539 -33.31 -1.46 14.38
CA LEU A 539 -32.52 -0.65 13.45
C LEU A 539 -32.41 0.76 14.03
N GLN A 540 -31.18 1.18 14.34
CA GLN A 540 -30.90 2.57 14.69
C GLN A 540 -30.72 3.36 13.39
N PRO A 541 -31.68 4.24 13.01
CA PRO A 541 -31.58 5.00 11.78
C PRO A 541 -30.52 6.10 11.92
N LYS A 542 -29.81 6.40 10.84
CA LYS A 542 -28.75 7.43 10.80
C LYS A 542 -29.10 8.56 9.86
N ASP A 543 -29.45 8.21 8.62
CA ASP A 543 -29.84 9.15 7.57
C ASP A 543 -31.07 8.57 6.83
N ALA A 544 -31.99 9.41 6.37
CA ALA A 544 -33.17 8.98 5.61
C ALA A 544 -33.52 9.98 4.49
N ILE A 545 -34.25 9.53 3.47
CA ILE A 545 -34.69 10.38 2.36
C ILE A 545 -35.94 9.82 1.67
N ILE A 546 -36.80 10.74 1.20
CA ILE A 546 -37.98 10.44 0.38
C ILE A 546 -37.57 10.52 -1.10
N ILE A 547 -37.79 9.44 -1.84
CA ILE A 547 -37.41 9.33 -3.25
C ILE A 547 -38.68 9.18 -4.09
N GLN A 548 -38.88 10.09 -5.05
CA GLN A 548 -40.15 10.20 -5.78
C GLN A 548 -39.97 10.62 -7.23
N ASN A 549 -40.95 10.29 -8.09
CA ASN A 549 -41.12 10.90 -9.42
C ASN A 549 -39.88 10.91 -10.34
N LYS A 550 -39.28 9.74 -10.59
CA LYS A 550 -38.02 9.55 -11.33
C LYS A 550 -36.75 10.09 -10.64
N ASP A 551 -36.81 10.48 -9.37
CA ASP A 551 -35.60 10.82 -8.62
C ASP A 551 -34.63 9.64 -8.56
N GLU A 552 -33.35 9.93 -8.75
CA GLU A 552 -32.22 9.04 -8.50
C GLU A 552 -31.34 9.67 -7.41
N VAL A 553 -31.15 8.95 -6.31
CA VAL A 553 -30.23 9.34 -5.23
C VAL A 553 -29.04 8.38 -5.23
N MET A 554 -27.84 8.93 -5.24
CA MET A 554 -26.57 8.22 -5.18
C MET A 554 -25.85 8.60 -3.87
N ILE A 555 -25.64 7.61 -3.00
CA ILE A 555 -25.05 7.74 -1.66
C ILE A 555 -23.69 7.02 -1.66
N PRO A 556 -22.56 7.74 -1.75
CA PRO A 556 -21.25 7.13 -1.66
C PRO A 556 -21.00 6.41 -0.32
N LEU A 557 -20.29 5.29 -0.38
CA LEU A 557 -20.00 4.42 0.75
C LEU A 557 -18.52 4.45 1.13
N LEU A 558 -18.26 4.56 2.42
CA LEU A 558 -16.94 4.48 3.04
C LEU A 558 -16.79 3.12 3.72
N LEU A 559 -15.86 2.31 3.23
CA LEU A 559 -15.51 1.02 3.80
C LEU A 559 -14.39 1.18 4.83
N ASN A 560 -14.70 0.97 6.11
CA ASN A 560 -13.74 1.10 7.21
C ASN A 560 -13.41 -0.30 7.73
N GLU A 561 -12.23 -0.80 7.40
CA GLU A 561 -11.80 -2.13 7.80
C GLU A 561 -11.28 -2.16 9.23
N LEU A 562 -11.64 -3.21 9.96
CA LEU A 562 -11.11 -3.50 11.29
C LEU A 562 -9.83 -4.37 11.17
N PRO A 563 -8.92 -4.33 12.17
CA PRO A 563 -7.83 -5.30 12.27
C PRO A 563 -8.35 -6.75 12.22
N SER A 564 -7.56 -7.67 11.67
CA SER A 564 -7.95 -9.08 11.55
C SER A 564 -8.20 -9.71 12.92
N ALA A 565 -8.94 -10.83 12.98
CA ALA A 565 -9.22 -11.54 14.23
C ALA A 565 -7.94 -11.78 15.06
N LYS A 566 -6.91 -12.27 14.37
CA LYS A 566 -5.58 -12.64 14.86
C LYS A 566 -4.68 -11.42 15.15
N GLU A 567 -4.57 -10.45 14.23
CA GLU A 567 -3.73 -9.24 14.45
C GLU A 567 -4.11 -8.51 15.74
N PHE A 568 -5.41 -8.37 15.99
CA PHE A 568 -5.89 -7.76 17.23
C PHE A 568 -5.53 -8.59 18.46
N LYS A 569 -5.62 -9.93 18.37
CA LYS A 569 -5.28 -10.85 19.46
C LYS A 569 -3.78 -10.76 19.82
N ASP A 570 -2.94 -10.72 18.79
CA ASP A 570 -1.49 -10.56 18.94
C ASP A 570 -1.16 -9.17 19.53
N ALA A 571 -1.86 -8.11 19.09
CA ALA A 571 -1.68 -6.75 19.60
C ALA A 571 -2.14 -6.55 21.05
N ILE A 572 -3.18 -7.26 21.52
CA ILE A 572 -3.61 -7.17 22.94
C ILE A 572 -2.82 -8.08 23.88
N GLN A 573 -1.98 -8.99 23.37
CA GLN A 573 -1.26 -9.97 24.19
C GLN A 573 -0.23 -9.31 25.13
N SER A 574 0.33 -8.16 24.74
CA SER A 574 1.30 -7.37 25.53
C SER A 574 0.65 -6.33 26.45
N LEU A 575 -0.68 -6.16 26.41
CA LEU A 575 -1.41 -5.18 27.21
C LEU A 575 -1.71 -5.69 28.63
N SER A 576 -1.87 -4.76 29.57
CA SER A 576 -2.33 -5.10 30.92
C SER A 576 -3.76 -5.68 30.92
N PRO A 577 -4.18 -6.44 31.95
CA PRO A 577 -5.50 -7.07 31.98
C PRO A 577 -6.68 -6.11 31.79
N GLU A 578 -6.61 -4.90 32.34
CA GLU A 578 -7.66 -3.87 32.18
C GLU A 578 -7.63 -3.21 30.80
N GLN A 579 -6.44 -2.93 30.23
CA GLN A 579 -6.31 -2.45 28.85
C GLN A 579 -6.84 -3.49 27.85
N ARG A 580 -6.58 -4.78 28.10
CA ARG A 580 -7.10 -5.88 27.28
C ARG A 580 -8.62 -5.96 27.35
N ARG A 581 -9.22 -5.92 28.55
CA ARG A 581 -10.68 -5.87 28.75
C ARG A 581 -11.31 -4.69 28.02
N PHE A 582 -10.71 -3.50 28.13
CA PHE A 582 -11.16 -2.31 27.41
C PHE A 582 -11.10 -2.48 25.88
N ALA A 583 -9.98 -3.00 25.36
CA ALA A 583 -9.83 -3.26 23.93
C ALA A 583 -10.84 -4.30 23.41
N GLU A 584 -11.03 -5.42 24.14
CA GLU A 584 -12.01 -6.47 23.81
C GLU A 584 -13.45 -5.91 23.78
N ALA A 585 -13.82 -5.11 24.77
CA ALA A 585 -15.13 -4.44 24.81
C ALA A 585 -15.30 -3.45 23.65
N PHE A 586 -14.30 -2.63 23.36
CA PHE A 586 -14.32 -1.67 22.26
C PHE A 586 -14.41 -2.37 20.89
N ARG A 587 -13.69 -3.48 20.70
CA ARG A 587 -13.81 -4.32 19.49
C ARG A 587 -15.19 -4.94 19.37
N SER A 588 -15.77 -5.44 20.46
CA SER A 588 -17.15 -5.97 20.45
C SER A 588 -18.16 -4.92 19.99
N MET A 589 -17.98 -3.66 20.40
CA MET A 589 -18.80 -2.51 19.94
C MET A 589 -18.55 -2.16 18.45
N GLN A 590 -17.31 -2.20 17.98
CA GLN A 590 -16.98 -2.01 16.56
C GLN A 590 -17.56 -3.12 15.68
N LEU A 591 -17.56 -4.37 16.17
CA LEU A 591 -18.15 -5.50 15.46
C LEU A 591 -19.67 -5.40 15.42
N SER A 592 -20.36 -5.08 16.51
CA SER A 592 -21.83 -4.90 16.48
C SER A 592 -22.25 -3.76 15.54
N SER A 593 -21.47 -2.68 15.48
CA SER A 593 -21.72 -1.55 14.56
C SER A 593 -21.27 -1.79 13.11
N SER A 594 -20.79 -2.99 12.75
CA SER A 594 -20.41 -3.34 11.36
C SER A 594 -21.60 -3.76 10.48
N VAL A 595 -22.78 -3.99 11.07
CA VAL A 595 -23.97 -4.46 10.36
C VAL A 595 -24.74 -3.26 9.79
N PHE A 596 -24.67 -3.09 8.48
CA PHE A 596 -25.30 -1.99 7.76
C PHE A 596 -26.76 -2.32 7.44
N GLY A 597 -27.70 -1.49 7.91
CA GLY A 597 -29.12 -1.66 7.66
C GLY A 597 -29.64 -0.68 6.61
N ILE A 598 -30.39 -1.18 5.63
CA ILE A 598 -31.12 -0.39 4.64
C ILE A 598 -32.58 -0.81 4.72
N ALA A 599 -33.48 0.06 5.19
CA ALA A 599 -34.91 -0.19 5.18
C ALA A 599 -35.58 0.64 4.07
N VAL A 600 -36.43 -0.02 3.29
CA VAL A 600 -37.26 0.60 2.25
C VAL A 600 -38.72 0.49 2.67
N ILE A 601 -39.45 1.60 2.63
CA ILE A 601 -40.86 1.67 3.01
C ILE A 601 -41.67 2.21 1.83
N GLN A 602 -42.69 1.45 1.41
CA GLN A 602 -43.55 1.78 0.28
C GLN A 602 -44.66 2.74 0.74
N ILE A 603 -44.65 3.98 0.25
CA ILE A 603 -45.49 5.05 0.80
C ILE A 603 -46.97 4.87 0.44
N LYS A 604 -47.32 4.71 -0.85
CA LYS A 604 -48.73 4.60 -1.27
C LYS A 604 -49.48 3.44 -0.57
N PRO A 605 -48.93 2.21 -0.49
CA PRO A 605 -49.58 1.11 0.24
C PRO A 605 -49.84 1.40 1.73
N GLN A 606 -48.94 2.16 2.37
CA GLN A 606 -49.09 2.53 3.77
C GLN A 606 -50.10 3.68 3.95
N LEU A 607 -50.15 4.64 3.03
CA LEU A 607 -51.20 5.68 2.99
C LEU A 607 -52.60 5.07 2.79
N GLU A 608 -52.75 4.10 1.90
CA GLU A 608 -54.03 3.38 1.70
C GLU A 608 -54.52 2.75 3.01
N LYS A 609 -53.61 2.08 3.73
CA LYS A 609 -53.87 1.47 5.03
C LYS A 609 -54.18 2.49 6.13
N LEU A 610 -53.45 3.60 6.17
CA LEU A 610 -53.60 4.69 7.14
C LEU A 610 -54.97 5.37 7.01
N LEU A 611 -55.39 5.65 5.78
CA LEU A 611 -56.62 6.40 5.48
C LEU A 611 -57.88 5.51 5.49
N GLY A 612 -57.75 4.20 5.71
CA GLY A 612 -58.88 3.26 5.74
C GLY A 612 -59.49 2.95 4.36
N ILE A 613 -58.77 3.25 3.27
CA ILE A 613 -59.24 3.08 1.89
C ILE A 613 -58.78 1.74 1.29
N PRO A 614 -59.51 1.16 0.31
CA PRO A 614 -59.12 -0.10 -0.31
C PRO A 614 -57.77 -0.03 -1.04
N GLU A 615 -57.10 -1.17 -1.17
CA GLU A 615 -55.82 -1.27 -1.88
C GLU A 615 -55.93 -0.82 -3.35
N ASP A 616 -54.86 -0.22 -3.86
CA ASP A 616 -54.70 0.38 -5.19
C ASP A 616 -55.59 1.58 -5.50
N SER A 617 -56.34 2.10 -4.53
CA SER A 617 -57.15 3.31 -4.67
C SER A 617 -56.30 4.54 -5.03
N LEU A 618 -55.08 4.66 -4.48
CA LEU A 618 -54.16 5.78 -4.78
C LEU A 618 -53.32 5.57 -6.04
N ALA A 619 -53.49 4.44 -6.74
CA ALA A 619 -52.76 4.18 -7.98
C ALA A 619 -53.17 5.14 -9.12
N LYS A 620 -54.45 5.56 -9.14
CA LYS A 620 -55.02 6.45 -10.16
C LYS A 620 -55.08 7.92 -9.74
N GLU A 621 -55.01 8.19 -8.44
CA GLU A 621 -55.21 9.52 -7.85
C GLU A 621 -53.86 10.21 -7.58
N ILE A 622 -53.18 10.61 -8.67
CA ILE A 622 -51.83 11.17 -8.61
C ILE A 622 -51.82 12.48 -7.81
N LYS A 623 -52.74 13.40 -8.09
CA LYS A 623 -52.82 14.70 -7.41
C LYS A 623 -53.07 14.52 -5.91
N LEU A 624 -54.09 13.74 -5.54
CA LEU A 624 -54.39 13.41 -4.13
C LEU A 624 -53.17 12.83 -3.40
N THR A 625 -52.36 12.01 -4.05
CA THR A 625 -51.13 11.48 -3.43
C THR A 625 -50.07 12.57 -3.20
N GLN A 626 -49.97 13.57 -4.08
CA GLN A 626 -49.07 14.72 -3.90
C GLN A 626 -49.58 15.64 -2.79
N ASP A 627 -50.86 16.01 -2.86
CA ASP A 627 -51.57 16.83 -1.88
C ASP A 627 -51.44 16.22 -0.45
N LEU A 628 -51.63 14.90 -0.30
CA LEU A 628 -51.42 14.19 0.98
C LEU A 628 -49.96 14.22 1.47
N MET A 629 -48.99 14.06 0.57
CA MET A 629 -47.56 14.11 0.92
C MET A 629 -47.14 15.50 1.39
N GLU A 630 -47.66 16.55 0.76
CA GLU A 630 -47.44 17.95 1.14
C GLU A 630 -48.07 18.26 2.52
N LEU A 631 -49.31 17.83 2.76
CA LEU A 631 -49.97 17.97 4.06
C LEU A 631 -49.23 17.26 5.21
N PHE A 632 -48.68 16.06 4.98
CA PHE A 632 -47.95 15.33 6.03
C PHE A 632 -46.51 15.83 6.24
N VAL A 633 -45.81 16.23 5.18
CA VAL A 633 -44.38 16.63 5.27
C VAL A 633 -44.21 18.11 5.58
N GLU A 634 -44.95 19.00 4.93
CA GLU A 634 -44.76 20.45 5.02
C GLU A 634 -45.68 21.10 6.06
N HIS A 635 -46.89 20.57 6.23
CA HIS A 635 -47.90 21.13 7.14
C HIS A 635 -48.15 20.30 8.42
N GLN A 636 -47.50 19.13 8.56
CA GLN A 636 -47.59 18.24 9.73
C GLN A 636 -49.04 17.96 10.21
N VAL A 637 -49.97 17.78 9.27
CA VAL A 637 -51.39 17.55 9.59
C VAL A 637 -51.60 16.15 10.19
N PRO A 638 -52.30 15.99 11.34
CA PRO A 638 -52.62 14.69 11.89
C PRO A 638 -53.42 13.79 10.92
N SER A 639 -53.03 12.52 10.82
CA SER A 639 -53.66 11.54 9.93
C SER A 639 -55.15 11.34 10.20
N ASP A 640 -55.57 11.47 11.46
CA ASP A 640 -56.94 11.27 11.92
C ASP A 640 -57.93 12.28 11.33
N LEU A 641 -57.45 13.46 10.87
CA LEU A 641 -58.28 14.47 10.20
C LEU A 641 -58.53 14.17 8.72
N LEU A 642 -57.76 13.22 8.15
CA LEU A 642 -57.77 12.89 6.73
C LEU A 642 -58.26 11.45 6.46
N SER A 643 -58.36 10.61 7.49
CA SER A 643 -58.87 9.24 7.41
C SER A 643 -60.37 9.17 7.07
N TYR A 644 -60.79 8.00 6.61
CA TYR A 644 -62.20 7.66 6.41
C TYR A 644 -62.82 7.09 7.70
N ASP A 645 -63.71 7.85 8.34
CA ASP A 645 -64.32 7.50 9.65
C ASP A 645 -65.56 6.56 9.56
N GLY A 646 -65.86 6.01 8.38
CA GLY A 646 -67.04 5.14 8.19
C GLY A 646 -66.78 3.67 8.54
N GLU A 647 -67.84 2.92 8.87
CA GLU A 647 -67.72 1.49 9.23
C GLU A 647 -66.99 0.67 8.14
N PRO A 648 -66.02 -0.19 8.51
CA PRO A 648 -65.28 -0.99 7.55
C PRO A 648 -66.15 -2.05 6.82
N SER A 649 -67.32 -2.41 7.36
CA SER A 649 -68.25 -3.40 6.81
C SER A 649 -69.41 -2.84 5.97
N ALA A 650 -69.59 -1.51 5.92
CA ALA A 650 -70.64 -0.92 5.09
C ALA A 650 -70.34 -1.15 3.60
N SER A 651 -71.37 -1.43 2.79
CA SER A 651 -71.27 -1.72 1.35
C SER A 651 -71.03 -0.46 0.50
N VAL A 652 -70.12 0.41 0.94
CA VAL A 652 -69.70 1.65 0.30
C VAL A 652 -68.64 1.30 -0.75
N THR A 653 -68.80 1.82 -1.96
CA THR A 653 -67.88 1.55 -3.07
C THR A 653 -66.52 2.20 -2.83
N SER A 654 -65.45 1.61 -3.37
CA SER A 654 -64.09 2.15 -3.22
C SER A 654 -63.95 3.61 -3.66
N LYS A 655 -64.78 4.04 -4.62
CA LYS A 655 -64.81 5.42 -5.12
C LYS A 655 -65.36 6.40 -4.07
N GLU A 656 -66.47 6.06 -3.42
CA GLU A 656 -67.10 6.92 -2.40
C GLU A 656 -66.17 7.13 -1.19
N LYS A 657 -65.41 6.11 -0.78
CA LYS A 657 -64.40 6.26 0.29
C LYS A 657 -63.28 7.23 -0.10
N VAL A 658 -62.81 7.16 -1.35
CA VAL A 658 -61.78 8.08 -1.88
C VAL A 658 -62.32 9.50 -2.02
N ASP A 659 -63.56 9.68 -2.48
CA ASP A 659 -64.16 11.00 -2.67
C ASP A 659 -64.43 11.72 -1.33
N VAL A 660 -64.70 10.99 -0.23
CA VAL A 660 -64.71 11.55 1.14
C VAL A 660 -63.33 12.05 1.57
N VAL A 661 -62.28 11.24 1.41
CA VAL A 661 -60.90 11.63 1.75
C VAL A 661 -60.45 12.83 0.92
N LYS A 662 -60.81 12.91 -0.37
CA LYS A 662 -60.59 14.12 -1.19
C LYS A 662 -61.25 15.35 -0.60
N SER A 663 -62.52 15.25 -0.17
CA SER A 663 -63.23 16.37 0.46
C SER A 663 -62.56 16.85 1.76
N HIS A 664 -61.99 15.94 2.55
CA HIS A 664 -61.23 16.31 3.75
C HIS A 664 -59.92 17.04 3.38
N VAL A 665 -59.16 16.50 2.43
CA VAL A 665 -57.91 17.12 1.91
C VAL A 665 -58.17 18.51 1.29
N GLU A 666 -59.20 18.65 0.45
CA GLU A 666 -59.58 19.94 -0.15
C GLU A 666 -59.99 20.97 0.91
N SER A 667 -60.73 20.56 1.96
CA SER A 667 -61.10 21.44 3.06
C SER A 667 -59.89 21.91 3.86
N VAL A 668 -58.94 21.02 4.15
CA VAL A 668 -57.71 21.37 4.91
C VAL A 668 -56.80 22.28 4.09
N LEU A 669 -56.58 21.97 2.80
CA LEU A 669 -55.82 22.84 1.89
C LEU A 669 -56.49 24.21 1.72
N GLY A 670 -57.83 24.28 1.69
CA GLY A 670 -58.55 25.56 1.63
C GLY A 670 -58.24 26.47 2.82
N VAL A 671 -58.18 25.92 4.04
CA VAL A 671 -57.81 26.66 5.25
C VAL A 671 -56.35 27.09 5.23
N ILE A 672 -55.43 26.18 4.85
CA ILE A 672 -53.99 26.48 4.78
C ILE A 672 -53.71 27.59 3.77
N ASN A 673 -54.25 27.51 2.56
CA ASN A 673 -54.06 28.53 1.53
C ASN A 673 -54.61 29.90 1.95
N SER A 674 -55.79 29.94 2.59
CA SER A 674 -56.37 31.18 3.10
C SER A 674 -55.51 31.83 4.19
N GLU A 675 -54.92 31.03 5.08
CA GLU A 675 -54.02 31.57 6.11
C GLU A 675 -52.64 31.97 5.54
N MET A 676 -52.11 31.26 4.55
CA MET A 676 -50.89 31.66 3.83
C MET A 676 -51.09 32.98 3.08
N GLU A 677 -52.25 33.18 2.44
CA GLU A 677 -52.62 34.45 1.78
C GLU A 677 -52.71 35.60 2.79
N ASN A 678 -53.40 35.39 3.92
CA ASN A 678 -53.47 36.34 5.03
C ASN A 678 -52.08 36.67 5.63
N GLN A 679 -51.16 35.70 5.70
CA GLN A 679 -49.80 35.91 6.22
C GLN A 679 -48.92 36.66 5.22
N LEU A 680 -49.08 36.40 3.92
CA LEU A 680 -48.40 37.14 2.86
C LEU A 680 -48.83 38.61 2.90
N GLU A 681 -50.13 38.88 3.01
CA GLU A 681 -50.68 40.25 3.09
C GLU A 681 -50.21 41.00 4.36
N LYS A 682 -50.19 40.33 5.52
CA LYS A 682 -49.62 40.90 6.76
C LYS A 682 -48.11 41.14 6.63
N ALA A 683 -47.38 40.30 5.92
CA ALA A 683 -45.94 40.45 5.70
C ALA A 683 -45.63 41.60 4.73
N THR A 684 -46.41 41.78 3.66
CA THR A 684 -46.27 42.95 2.76
C THR A 684 -46.61 44.23 3.49
N MET A 685 -47.75 44.31 4.19
CA MET A 685 -48.10 45.48 5.02
C MET A 685 -47.02 45.82 6.05
N LYS A 686 -46.38 44.81 6.66
CA LYS A 686 -45.28 45.00 7.62
C LYS A 686 -43.97 45.44 6.95
N ALA A 687 -43.69 44.98 5.74
CA ALA A 687 -42.55 45.45 4.95
C ALA A 687 -42.75 46.92 4.50
N ASP A 688 -43.96 47.28 4.09
CA ASP A 688 -44.34 48.64 3.70
C ASP A 688 -44.27 49.58 4.92
N MET A 689 -44.84 49.20 6.07
CA MET A 689 -44.70 49.97 7.32
C MET A 689 -43.24 50.09 7.80
N ALA A 690 -42.40 49.08 7.56
CA ALA A 690 -40.97 49.17 7.88
C ALA A 690 -40.25 50.17 6.96
N ALA A 691 -40.59 50.20 5.67
CA ALA A 691 -40.09 51.20 4.72
C ALA A 691 -40.54 52.62 5.11
N GLU A 692 -41.78 52.82 5.53
CA GLU A 692 -42.29 54.12 6.00
C GLU A 692 -41.66 54.58 7.33
N SER A 693 -41.43 53.65 8.28
CA SER A 693 -40.77 53.98 9.55
C SER A 693 -39.31 54.45 9.38
N SER A 694 -38.65 53.99 8.31
CA SER A 694 -37.26 54.33 7.99
C SER A 694 -37.10 55.78 7.50
N THR A 695 -38.19 56.44 7.08
CA THR A 695 -38.18 57.81 6.55
C THR A 695 -38.45 58.91 7.58
N MET A 696 -38.75 58.58 8.85
CA MET A 696 -39.28 59.58 9.81
C MET A 696 -38.28 60.11 10.86
N PHE A 697 -37.08 59.50 11.03
CA PHE A 697 -36.04 59.98 11.94
C PHE A 697 -34.84 60.60 11.21
N GLY A 698 -34.94 61.88 10.88
CA GLY A 698 -33.85 62.66 10.31
C GLY A 698 -32.93 63.30 11.36
N ALA A 699 -31.62 63.28 11.13
CA ALA A 699 -30.64 64.17 11.74
C ALA A 699 -29.81 64.88 10.64
N PRO A 700 -29.35 66.13 10.83
CA PRO A 700 -29.39 67.08 9.72
C PRO A 700 -28.08 67.35 8.97
N ALA A 701 -28.26 67.53 7.65
CA ALA A 701 -27.67 68.56 6.80
C ALA A 701 -26.16 68.90 6.87
N ARG A 702 -25.49 68.66 5.73
CA ARG A 702 -25.06 69.79 4.89
C ARG A 702 -25.07 69.48 3.39
N PHE A 703 -25.61 70.43 2.63
CA PHE A 703 -25.65 70.52 1.16
C PHE A 703 -24.30 70.19 0.49
N GLY A 704 -24.21 69.72 -0.76
CA GLY A 704 -25.20 69.44 -1.83
C GLY A 704 -24.45 69.37 -3.18
N GLY A 705 -24.97 68.91 -4.32
CA GLY A 705 -26.24 68.26 -4.65
C GLY A 705 -26.32 68.03 -6.19
N SER A 706 -27.11 67.08 -6.67
CA SER A 706 -27.76 67.01 -8.00
C SER A 706 -28.34 65.61 -8.30
N ALA A 707 -29.66 65.59 -8.54
CA ALA A 707 -30.50 64.56 -9.17
C ALA A 707 -31.47 65.35 -10.12
N PRO A 708 -32.57 64.86 -10.79
CA PRO A 708 -33.46 63.69 -10.57
C PRO A 708 -33.63 62.84 -11.89
N GLN A 709 -34.65 62.02 -12.18
CA GLN A 709 -35.38 60.89 -11.53
C GLN A 709 -36.06 60.05 -12.67
N PRO A 710 -36.47 58.78 -12.46
CA PRO A 710 -37.14 57.93 -13.47
C PRO A 710 -38.68 58.01 -13.43
N PHE A 711 -39.40 57.34 -14.35
CA PHE A 711 -40.87 57.16 -14.30
C PHE A 711 -41.40 55.96 -15.14
N GLY A 712 -42.47 55.31 -14.66
CA GLY A 712 -43.70 55.19 -15.46
C GLY A 712 -44.04 53.91 -16.27
N SER A 713 -44.50 52.88 -15.56
CA SER A 713 -45.38 51.76 -15.95
C SER A 713 -46.49 51.88 -17.05
N HIS A 714 -46.64 50.80 -17.84
CA HIS A 714 -47.89 50.09 -18.27
C HIS A 714 -48.92 50.78 -19.22
N PRO A 715 -49.89 50.06 -19.89
CA PRO A 715 -50.31 48.64 -19.74
C PRO A 715 -50.45 47.78 -21.04
N PHE A 716 -51.03 46.57 -20.89
CA PHE A 716 -51.27 45.51 -21.89
C PHE A 716 -52.33 45.83 -22.98
N ALA A 717 -52.18 45.27 -24.20
CA ALA A 717 -52.98 44.14 -24.72
C ALA A 717 -52.86 43.89 -26.26
N ALA A 718 -53.16 42.64 -26.67
CA ALA A 718 -53.61 42.17 -28.00
C ALA A 718 -52.62 42.13 -29.22
N VAL A 719 -52.09 40.92 -29.46
CA VAL A 719 -52.16 40.13 -30.71
C VAL A 719 -52.36 40.86 -32.06
N SER A 720 -51.38 40.78 -32.99
CA SER A 720 -51.44 39.96 -34.23
C SER A 720 -50.41 40.41 -35.31
N MET A 721 -50.05 39.48 -36.22
CA MET A 721 -49.32 39.64 -37.51
C MET A 721 -47.92 40.34 -37.49
N ALA A 722 -46.79 39.72 -37.84
CA ALA A 722 -46.40 39.04 -39.10
C ALA A 722 -45.91 39.96 -40.24
N ALA A 723 -44.61 40.31 -40.19
CA ALA A 723 -43.69 40.60 -41.33
C ALA A 723 -44.04 41.79 -42.28
N PRO A 724 -43.18 42.17 -43.27
CA PRO A 724 -41.76 41.83 -43.52
C PRO A 724 -40.81 43.04 -43.79
N GLY A 725 -39.50 42.86 -43.56
CA GLY A 725 -38.41 43.60 -44.24
C GLY A 725 -38.27 45.13 -44.02
N VAL A 726 -37.30 45.84 -44.61
CA VAL A 726 -35.93 45.53 -45.11
C VAL A 726 -35.17 46.89 -45.18
N GLY A 727 -33.88 46.91 -44.83
CA GLY A 727 -32.94 48.02 -45.08
C GLY A 727 -32.98 49.16 -44.06
N GLY A 728 -31.86 49.79 -43.70
CA GLY A 728 -30.43 49.53 -43.96
C GLY A 728 -29.63 50.45 -43.04
N GLY A 729 -28.58 49.99 -42.34
CA GLY A 729 -27.26 49.66 -42.87
C GLY A 729 -26.19 50.38 -42.02
N LEU A 730 -24.95 50.43 -42.51
CA LEU A 730 -23.78 51.17 -41.96
C LEU A 730 -22.98 50.51 -40.80
N PHE A 731 -21.77 50.05 -41.18
CA PHE A 731 -20.46 50.10 -40.49
C PHE A 731 -20.28 49.56 -39.06
N GLY A 732 -19.23 48.74 -38.88
CA GLY A 732 -18.59 48.48 -37.57
C GLY A 732 -17.86 47.14 -37.47
N THR A 733 -16.56 47.10 -37.74
CA THR A 733 -15.69 45.91 -37.68
C THR A 733 -15.19 45.58 -36.25
N PRO A 734 -14.63 44.37 -35.98
CA PRO A 734 -14.51 43.77 -34.64
C PRO A 734 -13.18 44.15 -33.90
N PRO A 735 -12.88 43.62 -32.68
CA PRO A 735 -12.03 44.30 -31.69
C PRO A 735 -10.51 44.09 -31.87
N PRO A 736 -9.67 44.90 -31.19
CA PRO A 736 -8.21 44.80 -31.26
C PRO A 736 -7.62 43.69 -30.36
N PRO A 737 -6.53 43.02 -30.79
CA PRO A 737 -5.73 42.12 -29.94
C PRO A 737 -4.60 42.87 -29.18
N PRO A 738 -4.05 42.31 -28.09
CA PRO A 738 -2.82 42.79 -27.47
C PRO A 738 -1.56 42.44 -28.31
N PRO A 739 -0.49 43.26 -28.30
CA PRO A 739 0.63 43.14 -29.24
C PRO A 739 1.78 42.21 -28.78
N PRO A 740 2.55 41.64 -29.73
CA PRO A 740 3.80 40.92 -29.48
C PRO A 740 5.05 41.74 -29.87
N VAL A 741 6.21 41.53 -29.22
CA VAL A 741 7.54 41.84 -29.77
C VAL A 741 8.58 40.83 -29.28
N ALA A 742 9.53 40.45 -30.15
CA ALA A 742 10.66 39.58 -29.85
C ALA A 742 11.99 40.18 -30.38
N ALA A 743 13.12 39.53 -30.04
CA ALA A 743 14.50 39.77 -30.55
C ALA A 743 15.24 41.01 -29.95
N ASN A 744 16.59 41.06 -29.83
CA ASN A 744 17.65 40.07 -30.10
C ASN A 744 19.00 40.44 -29.42
N ARG A 745 19.86 39.43 -29.19
CA ARG A 745 21.36 39.43 -29.20
C ARG A 745 22.25 40.12 -28.10
N THR A 746 23.25 39.32 -27.68
CA THR A 746 24.68 39.60 -27.31
C THR A 746 25.09 40.28 -25.98
N GLY A 747 25.97 39.60 -25.20
CA GLY A 747 26.98 40.24 -24.31
C GLY A 747 27.13 39.62 -22.90
N ALA A 748 28.31 39.07 -22.55
CA ALA A 748 28.68 38.49 -21.22
C ALA A 748 28.67 39.52 -20.05
N ALA A 749 28.50 39.19 -18.76
CA ALA A 749 29.42 38.37 -17.93
C ALA A 749 28.99 38.17 -16.44
N LEU A 750 29.48 37.08 -15.80
CA LEU A 750 29.83 36.87 -14.36
C LEU A 750 28.70 36.71 -13.28
N PRO A 751 29.01 36.13 -12.08
CA PRO A 751 28.16 35.07 -11.47
C PRO A 751 27.70 35.31 -10.01
N GLU A 752 26.89 34.40 -9.45
CA GLU A 752 26.84 34.14 -8.00
C GLU A 752 26.31 32.73 -7.64
N ALA A 753 26.63 32.23 -6.43
CA ALA A 753 26.29 30.89 -5.93
C ALA A 753 26.25 30.85 -4.38
N SER A 754 25.90 29.68 -3.79
CA SER A 754 25.66 29.34 -2.36
C SER A 754 24.21 29.60 -1.88
N SER A 755 23.43 28.73 -1.22
CA SER A 755 23.54 27.45 -0.47
C SER A 755 23.26 27.61 1.03
N SER A 756 22.20 26.97 1.54
CA SER A 756 21.76 27.04 2.94
C SER A 756 22.21 25.82 3.78
N PRO A 757 22.51 25.98 5.08
CA PRO A 757 22.99 24.90 5.94
C PRO A 757 21.90 24.19 6.77
N ALA A 758 22.21 22.99 7.26
CA ALA A 758 21.39 22.22 8.20
C ALA A 758 21.78 22.48 9.67
N TYR A 759 20.88 22.15 10.60
CA TYR A 759 21.11 22.20 12.06
C TYR A 759 21.22 20.80 12.68
N SER A 760 21.92 20.71 13.81
CA SER A 760 22.23 19.48 14.57
C SER A 760 21.93 19.67 16.09
N PRO A 761 21.95 18.63 16.94
CA PRO A 761 21.16 18.56 18.18
C PRO A 761 21.89 19.04 19.46
N PRO A 762 21.18 19.16 20.61
CA PRO A 762 21.78 19.48 21.92
C PRO A 762 22.05 18.25 22.84
N PRO A 763 23.04 18.30 23.74
CA PRO A 763 23.39 17.26 24.73
C PRO A 763 22.91 17.56 26.18
N SER A 764 23.42 16.82 27.18
CA SER A 764 22.81 16.56 28.49
C SER A 764 23.52 17.07 29.77
N SER A 765 22.72 17.43 30.80
CA SER A 765 22.97 17.40 32.28
C SER A 765 24.00 18.36 32.93
N PRO A 766 23.77 18.82 34.20
CA PRO A 766 24.20 18.09 35.42
C PRO A 766 23.29 18.23 36.68
N SER A 767 23.78 17.75 37.85
CA SER A 767 23.03 17.32 39.07
C SER A 767 22.92 18.30 40.26
N GLY A 768 22.06 17.99 41.26
CA GLY A 768 22.06 18.61 42.62
C GLY A 768 20.90 18.18 43.55
N ASP A 769 21.17 17.98 44.85
CA ASP A 769 20.27 17.37 45.87
C ASP A 769 19.24 18.29 46.57
N HIS A 770 18.11 17.71 47.05
CA HIS A 770 17.66 17.67 48.47
C HIS A 770 16.12 17.64 48.74
N HIS A 771 15.74 16.75 49.67
CA HIS A 771 14.69 16.85 50.71
C HIS A 771 13.18 17.12 50.42
N HIS A 772 12.39 16.09 50.78
CA HIS A 772 11.21 16.10 51.67
C HIS A 772 9.85 16.77 51.29
N ARG A 773 8.80 16.04 51.72
CA ARG A 773 7.42 16.42 52.10
C ARG A 773 6.31 16.37 51.05
N THR A 774 5.35 15.51 51.38
CA THR A 774 3.91 15.58 51.04
C THR A 774 3.30 16.95 51.33
N PRO A 775 2.24 17.32 50.59
CA PRO A 775 1.03 17.77 51.27
C PRO A 775 -0.27 17.11 50.78
N THR A 776 -1.15 16.86 51.75
CA THR A 776 -2.55 16.48 51.62
C THR A 776 -3.39 17.59 50.96
N PRO A 777 -4.44 17.30 50.18
CA PRO A 777 -5.45 18.30 49.83
C PRO A 777 -6.36 18.64 51.04
N PRO A 778 -6.88 19.88 51.14
CA PRO A 778 -7.68 20.33 52.27
C PRO A 778 -9.14 19.83 52.25
N ILE A 779 -9.77 19.93 53.43
CA ILE A 779 -11.15 19.53 53.76
C ILE A 779 -12.03 20.79 53.93
N ALA A 780 -13.36 20.62 53.88
CA ALA A 780 -14.40 21.49 54.43
C ALA A 780 -14.77 22.78 53.62
N GLU A 781 -16.02 23.27 53.64
CA GLU A 781 -17.21 22.83 54.41
C GLU A 781 -18.56 23.24 53.77
N ASP A 782 -19.60 22.46 54.09
CA ASP A 782 -21.00 22.80 54.43
C ASP A 782 -21.71 24.04 53.83
N THR A 783 -23.00 23.97 53.42
CA THR A 783 -24.22 23.60 54.20
C THR A 783 -25.41 23.50 53.21
N ALA A 784 -26.59 22.92 53.48
CA ALA A 784 -27.05 21.90 54.46
C ALA A 784 -28.51 21.48 54.11
N SER A 785 -28.86 20.21 54.40
CA SER A 785 -30.13 19.69 55.01
C SER A 785 -31.54 20.12 54.50
N ALA A 786 -32.65 19.36 54.63
CA ALA A 786 -32.97 18.09 55.33
C ALA A 786 -34.18 17.42 54.59
N SER A 787 -34.30 16.10 54.41
CA SER A 787 -34.56 14.97 55.36
C SER A 787 -36.04 14.64 55.62
N GLN A 788 -36.45 13.38 55.35
CA GLN A 788 -37.26 12.41 56.17
C GLN A 788 -37.76 11.25 55.25
N ASN A 789 -37.41 9.96 55.49
CA ASN A 789 -37.96 8.97 56.45
C ASN A 789 -39.40 8.47 56.10
N LEU A 790 -39.84 7.19 56.25
CA LEU A 790 -39.23 5.95 56.81
C LEU A 790 -40.11 4.68 56.49
N SER A 791 -39.49 3.48 56.50
CA SER A 791 -40.03 2.16 56.96
C SER A 791 -40.99 1.27 56.12
N GLY A 792 -40.91 -0.08 56.35
CA GLY A 792 -41.94 -1.10 55.98
C GLY A 792 -41.48 -2.28 55.09
N SER A 793 -40.63 -3.22 55.54
CA SER A 793 -40.92 -4.48 56.29
C SER A 793 -41.30 -5.74 55.45
N LYS A 794 -40.78 -6.90 55.90
CA LYS A 794 -40.68 -8.23 55.26
C LYS A 794 -42.00 -9.02 55.20
N ARG A 795 -42.16 -9.94 54.22
CA ARG A 795 -42.23 -11.41 54.47
C ARG A 795 -42.21 -12.32 53.22
N LYS A 796 -41.71 -13.55 53.43
CA LYS A 796 -41.82 -14.71 52.51
C LYS A 796 -43.14 -15.46 52.77
N THR A 797 -43.62 -16.20 51.78
CA THR A 797 -44.32 -17.48 52.02
C THR A 797 -44.08 -18.47 50.88
N GLN A 798 -43.86 -19.74 51.22
CA GLN A 798 -43.76 -20.86 50.27
C GLN A 798 -45.14 -21.53 50.12
N HIS A 799 -45.38 -22.19 48.99
CA HIS A 799 -46.12 -23.45 48.96
C HIS A 799 -45.41 -24.45 48.06
N GLN A 800 -45.61 -25.74 48.36
CA GLN A 800 -44.82 -26.88 47.87
C GLN A 800 -45.78 -27.96 47.34
N GLN A 801 -45.21 -29.06 46.83
CA GLN A 801 -45.88 -30.30 46.39
C GLN A 801 -46.39 -30.29 44.93
N HIS A 802 -46.33 -31.40 44.16
CA HIS A 802 -45.86 -32.76 44.47
C HIS A 802 -45.16 -33.41 43.23
N GLN A 803 -44.37 -34.47 43.46
CA GLN A 803 -43.78 -35.30 42.40
C GLN A 803 -44.77 -36.35 41.87
N THR A 804 -44.62 -36.75 40.61
CA THR A 804 -44.90 -38.13 40.15
C THR A 804 -44.04 -38.44 38.94
N GLU A 805 -43.28 -39.54 39.00
CA GLU A 805 -42.57 -40.11 37.85
C GLU A 805 -43.52 -40.97 36.99
N GLY A 806 -43.25 -41.05 35.70
CA GLY A 806 -43.99 -41.91 34.77
C GLY A 806 -43.22 -42.12 33.47
N THR A 807 -42.78 -43.35 33.20
CA THR A 807 -41.91 -43.70 32.08
C THR A 807 -42.70 -44.32 30.93
N SER A 808 -42.70 -43.72 29.73
CA SER A 808 -42.92 -44.46 28.47
C SER A 808 -42.68 -43.62 27.19
N GLY A 809 -41.86 -44.15 26.28
CA GLY A 809 -42.22 -44.34 24.86
C GLY A 809 -42.36 -43.12 23.91
N SER A 810 -41.31 -42.90 23.12
CA SER A 810 -41.35 -42.60 21.66
C SER A 810 -42.37 -41.61 21.07
N SER A 811 -41.88 -40.46 20.60
CA SER A 811 -42.02 -40.05 19.19
C SER A 811 -41.11 -38.87 18.86
N SER A 812 -40.16 -39.05 17.94
CA SER A 812 -39.25 -38.00 17.48
C SER A 812 -39.93 -37.08 16.46
N SER A 813 -40.73 -36.12 16.92
CA SER A 813 -41.12 -34.96 16.12
C SER A 813 -40.09 -33.85 16.30
N SER A 814 -39.21 -33.65 15.32
CA SER A 814 -38.24 -32.55 15.31
C SER A 814 -38.95 -31.21 15.06
N SER A 815 -39.59 -30.67 16.10
CA SER A 815 -40.11 -29.31 16.10
C SER A 815 -38.93 -28.33 16.01
N SER A 816 -38.72 -27.76 14.82
CA SER A 816 -37.72 -26.72 14.58
C SER A 816 -38.10 -25.46 15.36
N SER A 817 -37.56 -25.32 16.58
CA SER A 817 -37.68 -24.10 17.38
C SER A 817 -36.95 -22.97 16.66
N SER A 818 -37.70 -22.12 15.97
CA SER A 818 -37.16 -20.93 15.29
C SER A 818 -36.75 -19.88 16.32
N SER A 819 -35.53 -20.02 16.87
CA SER A 819 -34.90 -18.97 17.67
C SER A 819 -34.73 -17.71 16.82
N ALA A 820 -35.22 -16.57 17.32
CA ALA A 820 -35.04 -15.28 16.66
C ALA A 820 -33.55 -15.00 16.41
N LEU A 821 -33.23 -14.52 15.21
CA LEU A 821 -31.85 -14.47 14.72
C LEU A 821 -31.21 -13.11 15.03
N ASP A 822 -30.30 -13.09 16.00
CA ASP A 822 -29.63 -11.86 16.47
C ASP A 822 -28.66 -11.30 15.41
N PHE A 823 -29.08 -10.25 14.70
CA PHE A 823 -28.25 -9.59 13.69
C PHE A 823 -26.96 -9.01 14.27
N SER A 824 -26.97 -8.51 15.51
CA SER A 824 -25.78 -7.96 16.18
C SER A 824 -24.74 -9.01 16.60
N ALA A 825 -25.14 -10.28 16.68
CA ALA A 825 -24.24 -11.41 16.95
C ALA A 825 -23.53 -11.93 15.68
N ILE A 826 -24.09 -11.69 14.49
CA ILE A 826 -23.55 -12.20 13.21
C ILE A 826 -22.07 -11.80 12.97
N PRO A 827 -21.64 -10.54 13.18
CA PRO A 827 -20.22 -10.17 13.05
C PRO A 827 -19.31 -10.87 14.05
N LYS A 828 -19.81 -11.16 15.26
CA LYS A 828 -19.06 -11.86 16.31
C LYS A 828 -18.88 -13.34 15.95
N ALA A 829 -19.92 -13.96 15.39
CA ALA A 829 -19.86 -15.32 14.84
C ALA A 829 -18.86 -15.40 13.67
N LEU A 830 -18.88 -14.43 12.75
CA LEU A 830 -17.88 -14.33 11.67
C LEU A 830 -16.46 -14.15 12.23
N ASN A 831 -16.23 -13.18 13.12
CA ASN A 831 -14.91 -12.92 13.68
C ASN A 831 -14.34 -14.13 14.44
N LYS A 832 -15.19 -14.90 15.15
CA LYS A 832 -14.80 -16.16 15.80
C LYS A 832 -14.39 -17.24 14.79
N ARG A 833 -15.10 -17.37 13.65
CA ARG A 833 -14.74 -18.30 12.58
C ARG A 833 -13.46 -17.84 11.85
N ILE A 834 -13.25 -16.54 11.66
CA ILE A 834 -11.98 -15.99 11.15
C ILE A 834 -10.83 -16.39 12.09
N GLU A 835 -10.95 -16.17 13.41
CA GLU A 835 -9.91 -16.54 14.38
C GLU A 835 -9.53 -18.04 14.34
N GLN A 836 -10.51 -18.91 14.04
CA GLN A 836 -10.32 -20.36 14.02
C GLN A 836 -9.70 -20.88 12.71
N PHE A 837 -9.99 -20.24 11.56
CA PHE A 837 -9.67 -20.79 10.23
C PHE A 837 -8.76 -19.90 9.36
N ASP A 838 -8.73 -18.58 9.55
CA ASP A 838 -7.85 -17.66 8.82
C ASP A 838 -6.48 -17.56 9.50
N LYS A 839 -5.56 -18.42 9.08
CA LYS A 839 -4.17 -18.44 9.58
C LYS A 839 -3.36 -17.21 9.16
N ASP A 840 -3.75 -16.53 8.07
CA ASP A 840 -2.92 -15.55 7.36
C ASP A 840 -3.30 -14.10 7.67
N SER A 841 -4.32 -13.88 8.51
CA SER A 841 -4.89 -12.55 8.80
C SER A 841 -5.45 -11.83 7.57
N ALA A 842 -5.84 -12.59 6.53
CA ALA A 842 -6.28 -12.03 5.26
C ALA A 842 -7.70 -11.45 5.32
N LEU A 843 -8.59 -11.99 6.17
CA LEU A 843 -10.00 -11.60 6.20
C LEU A 843 -10.29 -10.59 7.33
N ARG A 844 -10.83 -9.43 6.95
CA ARG A 844 -11.17 -8.31 7.84
C ARG A 844 -12.67 -8.07 7.84
N SER A 845 -13.25 -7.79 9.01
CA SER A 845 -14.62 -7.27 9.09
C SER A 845 -14.64 -5.80 8.70
N THR A 846 -15.62 -5.37 7.90
CA THR A 846 -15.62 -4.06 7.26
C THR A 846 -16.90 -3.29 7.60
N VAL A 847 -16.75 -2.14 8.28
CA VAL A 847 -17.85 -1.25 8.65
C VAL A 847 -18.19 -0.34 7.46
N ILE A 848 -19.38 -0.51 6.88
CA ILE A 848 -19.92 0.38 5.85
C ILE A 848 -20.45 1.65 6.52
N LYS A 849 -20.11 2.83 5.99
CA LYS A 849 -20.69 4.12 6.39
C LYS A 849 -21.10 4.93 5.17
N THR A 850 -22.19 5.69 5.27
CA THR A 850 -22.57 6.71 4.29
C THR A 850 -21.66 7.94 4.39
N THR A 851 -21.34 8.58 3.26
CA THR A 851 -20.76 9.93 3.27
C THR A 851 -21.79 10.98 3.69
N LYS A 852 -21.31 12.19 4.02
CA LYS A 852 -22.15 13.37 4.28
C LYS A 852 -22.51 14.17 3.02
N THR A 853 -22.18 13.63 1.84
CA THR A 853 -22.32 14.31 0.55
C THR A 853 -22.93 13.33 -0.42
N TRP A 854 -24.19 13.55 -0.79
CA TRP A 854 -24.94 12.68 -1.70
C TRP A 854 -25.22 13.43 -3.01
N THR A 855 -25.51 12.69 -4.07
CA THR A 855 -25.90 13.28 -5.36
C THR A 855 -27.34 12.89 -5.66
N ARG A 856 -28.19 13.88 -5.94
CA ARG A 856 -29.59 13.68 -6.35
C ARG A 856 -29.75 14.17 -7.79
N ARG A 857 -30.27 13.31 -8.67
CA ARG A 857 -30.82 13.71 -9.97
C ARG A 857 -32.33 13.74 -9.86
N ARG A 858 -32.92 14.93 -9.99
CA ARG A 858 -34.36 15.22 -9.79
C ARG A 858 -34.98 15.73 -11.10
N GLN A 859 -36.21 15.30 -11.39
CA GLN A 859 -37.01 15.86 -12.47
C GLN A 859 -38.24 16.56 -11.86
N GLU A 860 -38.07 17.82 -11.47
CA GLU A 860 -39.13 18.63 -10.78
C GLU A 860 -40.48 18.63 -11.51
N ASN A 861 -40.47 18.62 -12.85
CA ASN A 861 -41.66 18.60 -13.67
C ASN A 861 -41.44 17.77 -14.93
N LEU A 862 -42.46 17.02 -15.36
CA LEU A 862 -42.41 16.18 -16.58
C LEU A 862 -42.15 16.98 -17.87
N LEU A 863 -42.44 18.28 -17.85
CA LEU A 863 -42.23 19.22 -18.96
C LEU A 863 -40.79 19.79 -19.01
N LYS A 864 -39.96 19.59 -17.98
CA LYS A 864 -38.53 19.94 -18.04
C LYS A 864 -37.77 18.81 -18.74
N ASN A 865 -37.22 19.12 -19.92
CA ASN A 865 -36.55 18.15 -20.81
C ASN A 865 -35.23 17.56 -20.28
N LYS A 866 -34.66 18.09 -19.18
CA LYS A 866 -33.42 17.60 -18.57
C LYS A 866 -33.57 17.55 -17.05
N PRO A 867 -33.24 16.44 -16.37
CA PRO A 867 -33.19 16.41 -14.91
C PRO A 867 -32.08 17.31 -14.39
N SER A 868 -32.30 17.97 -13.25
CA SER A 868 -31.28 18.70 -12.51
C SER A 868 -30.45 17.72 -11.68
N GLU A 869 -29.13 17.90 -11.67
CA GLU A 869 -28.23 17.19 -10.76
C GLU A 869 -27.78 18.16 -9.66
N SER A 870 -27.97 17.78 -8.41
CA SER A 870 -27.63 18.57 -7.23
C SER A 870 -26.87 17.72 -6.22
N THR A 871 -25.91 18.36 -5.54
CA THR A 871 -25.18 17.75 -4.43
C THR A 871 -25.86 18.13 -3.12
N LEU A 872 -26.34 17.14 -2.36
CA LEU A 872 -26.86 17.33 -1.02
C LEU A 872 -25.69 17.33 -0.04
N SER A 873 -25.52 18.42 0.69
CA SER A 873 -24.56 18.56 1.78
C SER A 873 -25.08 17.95 3.08
N GLY A 874 -24.22 17.91 4.12
CA GLY A 874 -24.59 17.31 5.40
C GLY A 874 -25.73 18.02 6.15
N SER A 875 -26.00 19.30 5.88
CA SER A 875 -27.20 19.99 6.38
C SER A 875 -28.45 19.55 5.61
N ASP A 876 -28.34 19.40 4.29
CA ASP A 876 -29.46 19.11 3.40
C ASP A 876 -29.93 17.67 3.63
N VAL A 877 -28.99 16.72 3.76
CA VAL A 877 -29.27 15.33 4.17
C VAL A 877 -29.97 15.28 5.53
N ARG A 878 -29.61 16.15 6.48
CA ARG A 878 -30.28 16.22 7.78
C ARG A 878 -31.71 16.77 7.67
N SER A 879 -31.94 17.75 6.80
CA SER A 879 -33.28 18.29 6.52
C SER A 879 -34.18 17.23 5.88
N GLU A 880 -33.68 16.53 4.85
CA GLU A 880 -34.38 15.41 4.20
C GLU A 880 -34.64 14.24 5.17
N THR A 881 -33.72 13.99 6.11
CA THR A 881 -33.88 12.97 7.15
C THR A 881 -35.01 13.32 8.12
N ASN A 882 -35.10 14.59 8.56
CA ASN A 882 -36.20 15.06 9.39
C ASN A 882 -37.54 14.91 8.67
N HIS A 883 -37.65 15.39 7.42
CA HIS A 883 -38.86 15.25 6.60
C HIS A 883 -39.28 13.78 6.41
N ALA A 884 -38.31 12.87 6.24
CA ALA A 884 -38.57 11.45 6.16
C ALA A 884 -39.05 10.87 7.50
N PHE A 885 -38.51 11.30 8.65
CA PHE A 885 -38.95 10.84 9.95
C PHE A 885 -40.34 11.39 10.33
N ASP A 886 -40.65 12.64 10.04
CA ASP A 886 -41.97 13.24 10.26
C ASP A 886 -43.04 12.48 9.45
N LEU A 887 -42.76 12.19 8.16
CA LEU A 887 -43.63 11.35 7.34
C LEU A 887 -43.77 9.93 7.91
N LEU A 888 -42.70 9.35 8.45
CA LEU A 888 -42.73 7.98 8.98
C LEU A 888 -43.45 7.88 10.33
N ASP A 889 -43.43 8.94 11.15
CA ASP A 889 -44.26 9.08 12.35
C ASP A 889 -45.74 9.16 11.95
N ALA A 890 -46.10 10.04 11.00
CA ALA A 890 -47.47 10.15 10.47
C ALA A 890 -47.97 8.83 9.84
N LEU A 891 -47.16 8.18 8.99
CA LEU A 891 -47.49 6.89 8.36
C LEU A 891 -47.64 5.73 9.35
N SER A 892 -47.17 5.89 10.58
CA SER A 892 -47.24 4.86 11.63
C SER A 892 -48.18 5.24 12.79
N CYS A 893 -48.90 6.36 12.71
CA CYS A 893 -49.66 6.91 13.85
C CYS A 893 -48.80 6.98 15.12
N SER A 894 -47.62 7.61 15.01
CA SER A 894 -46.59 7.66 16.05
C SER A 894 -46.22 6.29 16.64
N GLY A 895 -46.09 5.28 15.77
CA GLY A 895 -45.70 3.90 16.10
C GLY A 895 -46.84 2.91 16.40
N ALA A 896 -48.09 3.37 16.54
CA ALA A 896 -49.24 2.49 16.80
C ALA A 896 -49.58 1.57 15.61
N LEU A 897 -49.40 2.04 14.38
CA LEU A 897 -49.69 1.31 13.15
C LEU A 897 -48.41 0.66 12.59
N SER A 898 -48.38 -0.67 12.59
CA SER A 898 -47.28 -1.44 11.96
C SER A 898 -47.30 -1.32 10.43
N ILE A 899 -46.10 -1.29 9.82
CA ILE A 899 -45.85 -1.10 8.39
C ILE A 899 -45.48 -2.45 7.73
N PRO A 900 -46.44 -3.17 7.12
CA PRO A 900 -46.17 -4.44 6.42
C PRO A 900 -45.51 -4.23 5.05
N TYR A 901 -45.70 -3.05 4.46
CA TYR A 901 -45.18 -2.69 3.14
C TYR A 901 -43.75 -2.16 3.20
N SER A 902 -42.88 -2.96 3.84
CA SER A 902 -41.47 -2.65 4.09
C SER A 902 -40.55 -3.78 3.60
N GLU A 903 -39.30 -3.45 3.26
CA GLU A 903 -38.24 -4.41 2.96
C GLU A 903 -36.94 -3.96 3.65
N LEU A 904 -36.33 -4.84 4.46
CA LEU A 904 -35.07 -4.60 5.15
C LEU A 904 -33.95 -5.41 4.50
N HIS A 905 -32.87 -4.72 4.14
CA HIS A 905 -31.63 -5.32 3.69
C HIS A 905 -30.56 -5.12 4.78
N VAL A 906 -30.11 -6.22 5.35
CA VAL A 906 -29.05 -6.28 6.36
C VAL A 906 -27.77 -6.71 5.67
N VAL A 907 -26.77 -5.84 5.60
CA VAL A 907 -25.52 -6.07 4.85
C VAL A 907 -24.34 -6.20 5.81
N LEU A 908 -23.68 -7.36 5.77
CA LEU A 908 -22.41 -7.63 6.41
C LEU A 908 -21.30 -7.61 5.35
N CYS A 909 -20.31 -6.74 5.50
CA CYS A 909 -19.17 -6.65 4.61
C CYS A 909 -17.91 -7.23 5.27
N ALA A 910 -17.14 -8.00 4.50
CA ALA A 910 -15.80 -8.44 4.86
C ALA A 910 -14.84 -8.20 3.70
N SER A 911 -13.66 -7.65 3.98
CA SER A 911 -12.59 -7.44 3.00
C SER A 911 -11.55 -8.56 3.09
N HIS A 912 -11.34 -9.30 2.00
CA HIS A 912 -10.14 -10.12 1.84
C HIS A 912 -8.97 -9.26 1.35
N CYS A 913 -7.85 -9.35 2.03
CA CYS A 913 -6.70 -8.46 1.89
C CYS A 913 -5.43 -9.25 1.54
N PHE A 914 -4.98 -9.18 0.29
CA PHE A 914 -3.67 -9.69 -0.11
C PHE A 914 -2.57 -8.69 0.30
N GLN A 915 -1.49 -9.20 0.92
CA GLN A 915 -0.34 -8.40 1.36
C GLN A 915 0.57 -7.95 0.21
N LYS A 916 0.35 -8.47 -1.00
CA LYS A 916 1.07 -8.12 -2.23
C LYS A 916 0.09 -8.03 -3.39
N SER A 917 0.58 -7.78 -4.61
CA SER A 917 -0.23 -7.89 -5.83
C SER A 917 -0.71 -9.34 -6.05
N VAL A 918 -1.70 -9.54 -6.94
CA VAL A 918 -2.17 -10.90 -7.27
C VAL A 918 -1.03 -11.74 -7.88
N ALA A 919 -0.26 -11.16 -8.80
CA ALA A 919 0.91 -11.81 -9.39
C ALA A 919 1.97 -12.15 -8.33
N ASP A 920 2.32 -11.21 -7.45
CA ASP A 920 3.29 -11.44 -6.37
C ASP A 920 2.83 -12.51 -5.36
N THR A 921 1.53 -12.64 -5.14
CA THR A 921 0.94 -13.67 -4.27
C THR A 921 1.10 -15.07 -4.89
N ILE A 922 0.83 -15.19 -6.21
CA ILE A 922 1.02 -16.44 -6.94
C ILE A 922 2.50 -16.82 -7.01
N ILE A 923 3.38 -15.86 -7.31
CA ILE A 923 4.79 -16.12 -7.58
C ILE A 923 5.61 -16.15 -6.28
N GLN A 924 5.71 -15.02 -5.58
CA GLN A 924 6.64 -14.88 -4.45
C GLN A 924 6.16 -15.59 -3.19
N ASP A 925 4.84 -15.66 -2.97
CA ASP A 925 4.27 -16.39 -1.84
C ASP A 925 3.97 -17.86 -2.17
N ASN A 926 4.00 -18.23 -3.47
CA ASN A 926 3.66 -19.56 -3.98
C ASN A 926 2.30 -20.06 -3.46
N VAL A 927 1.30 -19.16 -3.46
CA VAL A 927 -0.05 -19.43 -2.97
C VAL A 927 -1.05 -19.21 -4.10
N ASN A 928 -1.89 -20.22 -4.35
CA ASN A 928 -3.08 -20.05 -5.19
C ASN A 928 -4.07 -19.08 -4.50
N PRO A 929 -4.32 -17.87 -5.04
CA PRO A 929 -5.23 -16.92 -4.41
C PRO A 929 -6.67 -17.43 -4.43
N ILE A 930 -7.06 -18.27 -5.40
CA ILE A 930 -8.44 -18.77 -5.55
C ILE A 930 -8.85 -19.55 -4.29
N GLU A 931 -8.02 -20.48 -3.80
CA GLU A 931 -8.30 -21.27 -2.59
C GLU A 931 -8.44 -20.39 -1.33
N ARG A 932 -7.69 -19.29 -1.25
CA ARG A 932 -7.80 -18.32 -0.14
C ARG A 932 -9.10 -17.52 -0.20
N LEU A 933 -9.59 -17.23 -1.41
CA LEU A 933 -10.88 -16.59 -1.62
C LEU A 933 -12.06 -17.57 -1.44
N GLU A 934 -11.91 -18.84 -1.80
CA GLU A 934 -12.86 -19.91 -1.48
C GLU A 934 -13.05 -20.05 0.02
N LEU A 935 -11.96 -20.19 0.79
CA LEU A 935 -11.96 -20.22 2.25
C LEU A 935 -12.74 -19.02 2.81
N SER A 936 -12.38 -17.82 2.38
CA SER A 936 -12.98 -16.57 2.88
C SER A 936 -14.47 -16.47 2.54
N THR A 937 -14.85 -16.84 1.32
CA THR A 937 -16.24 -16.79 0.84
C THR A 937 -17.10 -17.83 1.53
N LEU A 938 -16.58 -19.04 1.77
CA LEU A 938 -17.26 -20.09 2.53
C LEU A 938 -17.41 -19.73 4.01
N LEU A 939 -16.41 -19.09 4.63
CA LEU A 939 -16.53 -18.58 6.00
C LEU A 939 -17.65 -17.53 6.11
N LEU A 940 -17.68 -16.53 5.23
CA LEU A 940 -18.76 -15.54 5.19
C LEU A 940 -20.12 -16.20 4.90
N GLY A 941 -20.19 -17.07 3.90
CA GLY A 941 -21.40 -17.80 3.52
C GLY A 941 -21.96 -18.65 4.65
N SER A 942 -21.11 -19.34 5.40
CA SER A 942 -21.52 -20.20 6.52
C SER A 942 -22.26 -19.42 7.61
N VAL A 943 -21.90 -18.14 7.79
CA VAL A 943 -22.52 -17.23 8.75
C VAL A 943 -23.84 -16.69 8.19
N ILE A 944 -23.84 -16.26 6.93
CA ILE A 944 -25.01 -15.65 6.27
C ILE A 944 -26.13 -16.65 6.02
N HIS A 945 -25.81 -17.89 5.67
CA HIS A 945 -26.79 -18.95 5.41
C HIS A 945 -27.15 -19.76 6.65
N GLY A 946 -26.33 -19.73 7.71
CA GLY A 946 -26.52 -20.56 8.91
C GLY A 946 -26.32 -22.06 8.62
N ALA A 947 -25.33 -22.37 7.78
CA ALA A 947 -25.02 -23.71 7.29
C ALA A 947 -23.51 -23.95 7.34
N THR A 948 -23.10 -25.21 7.34
CA THR A 948 -21.67 -25.58 7.26
C THR A 948 -21.06 -25.17 5.91
N PRO A 949 -19.75 -24.85 5.82
CA PRO A 949 -19.07 -24.58 4.55
C PRO A 949 -19.36 -25.64 3.47
N CYS A 950 -19.31 -26.92 3.81
CA CYS A 950 -19.50 -28.03 2.87
C CYS A 950 -20.96 -28.18 2.38
N GLN A 951 -21.94 -27.61 3.08
CA GLN A 951 -23.34 -27.52 2.60
C GLN A 951 -23.55 -26.39 1.58
N LEU A 952 -22.62 -25.43 1.51
CA LEU A 952 -22.69 -24.31 0.58
C LEU A 952 -21.93 -24.54 -0.72
N VAL A 953 -21.23 -25.67 -0.86
CA VAL A 953 -20.55 -26.08 -2.09
C VAL A 953 -21.47 -27.01 -2.89
N THR A 954 -21.53 -26.80 -4.21
CA THR A 954 -22.27 -27.68 -5.13
C THR A 954 -21.83 -29.14 -4.97
N ALA A 955 -22.79 -30.06 -4.90
CA ALA A 955 -22.51 -31.48 -4.65
C ALA A 955 -21.66 -32.13 -5.77
N GLY A 956 -20.68 -32.95 -5.38
CA GLY A 956 -19.79 -33.67 -6.31
C GLY A 956 -18.32 -33.63 -5.87
N SER A 957 -17.42 -33.63 -6.86
CA SER A 957 -15.96 -33.61 -6.67
C SER A 957 -15.47 -32.37 -5.91
N GLU A 958 -16.08 -31.20 -6.13
CA GLU A 958 -15.67 -29.95 -5.47
C GLU A 958 -15.82 -30.01 -3.95
N ARG A 959 -16.86 -30.69 -3.46
CA ARG A 959 -17.04 -30.88 -2.02
C ARG A 959 -15.95 -31.78 -1.42
N GLN A 960 -15.57 -32.85 -2.12
CA GLN A 960 -14.46 -33.71 -1.71
C GLN A 960 -13.12 -32.97 -1.72
N ARG A 961 -12.88 -32.13 -2.75
CA ARG A 961 -11.71 -31.23 -2.80
C ARG A 961 -11.68 -30.33 -1.56
N ILE A 962 -12.77 -29.59 -1.29
CA ILE A 962 -12.85 -28.67 -0.14
C ILE A 962 -12.70 -29.39 1.21
N GLU A 963 -13.25 -30.59 1.37
CA GLU A 963 -13.07 -31.41 2.57
C GLU A 963 -11.60 -31.91 2.71
N SER A 964 -10.87 -32.10 1.60
CA SER A 964 -9.44 -32.45 1.61
C SER A 964 -8.49 -31.25 1.81
N THR A 965 -8.80 -30.08 1.21
CA THR A 965 -8.01 -28.84 1.31
C THR A 965 -8.22 -28.16 2.65
N PHE A 966 -9.45 -28.20 3.18
CA PHE A 966 -9.84 -27.57 4.44
C PHE A 966 -10.47 -28.59 5.40
N PRO A 967 -9.71 -29.62 5.86
CA PRO A 967 -10.24 -30.71 6.67
C PRO A 967 -10.88 -30.23 7.98
N ALA A 968 -10.46 -29.07 8.49
CA ALA A 968 -11.03 -28.45 9.68
C ALA A 968 -12.51 -28.02 9.50
N PHE A 969 -13.02 -27.88 8.27
CA PHE A 969 -14.44 -27.61 7.98
C PHE A 969 -15.37 -28.78 8.29
N SER A 970 -14.86 -30.02 8.35
CA SER A 970 -15.65 -31.20 8.76
C SER A 970 -16.13 -31.12 10.22
N ASN A 971 -15.43 -30.36 11.07
CA ASN A 971 -15.70 -30.20 12.50
C ASN A 971 -16.59 -28.98 12.84
N LEU A 972 -17.04 -28.22 11.83
CA LEU A 972 -17.95 -27.09 12.01
C LEU A 972 -19.38 -27.61 12.20
N ASN A 973 -19.77 -27.88 13.44
CA ASN A 973 -21.17 -28.08 13.79
C ASN A 973 -21.98 -26.79 13.55
N ASN A 974 -23.27 -26.94 13.21
CA ASN A 974 -24.21 -25.83 13.13
C ASN A 974 -24.41 -25.21 14.52
N GLY A 975 -23.73 -24.10 14.78
CA GLY A 975 -23.88 -23.23 15.95
C GLY A 975 -24.07 -21.79 15.52
#